data_AF-A0A239G980-F1
#
_entry.id   AF-A0A239G980-F1
#
_cell.length_a   1.000
_cell.length_b   1.000
_cell.length_c   1.000
_cell.angle_alpha   90.00
_cell.angle_beta   90.00
_cell.angle_gamma   90.00
#
_symmetry.space_group_name_H-M   'P 1'
#
loop_
_entity.id
_entity.type
_entity.pdbx_description
1 polymer ?
#
loop_
_entity_poly.entity_id
_entity_poly.type
_entity_poly.pdbx_seq_one_letter_code
_entity_poly.pdbx_strand_id
1 'polypeptide(L)'
;MSVTTRDLKPPLRPRRIPALVATAALLSPLGVAALSAAPTAVANTPVQVWQTTQDRADQLTKKSDVTLGSSGSGNVTIDINPNQTYQTMTGFGGSFTDSATVSIGSLNSSQRSKLLSDLFSYDNGIGLSWLRQPLGATDFNRDTNFYTYQDAGPGTPVNVNRDNDALNLIKAAKIYNPSISVAGAPWSAPAWMKVHPALVNGNSNTNQLKIEHEGDYAEYLKNVVQAYKDKGVDINYISIQNEPHFTPGGYPAMYMSQWTQANVVNELGWRLSNSGLGNTKILGWEHNWNNTGYAEFLVNGWSSQYVAGTAWHCYEGSAGAQSTVHHANPSKGTFFTECSGIESSNRANTFKDTLWYHSTNYTFPAVRNWSKTISFWNLALNENNGPVQGACTSSPCTGIVTVNNNGTYTRNAGYYVLGHFSKFVKPGAVRIGSSDTTSSISNAAFRNPDGSRVLVVHNGGGSNSIKVNIDGQTFGYNVPENSLVTFAWGGNGNWGGTGGVSGGPDGSPGQGGGDDQDPPDVPGTAGAITGLANKCVDVRSGGETKANGTVVQLYDCNGTIAQRWIIANDGTIRVRGKCLEVNGTGNGAQAYIWDCDGKNTQQWTIDGQLIKASGGRCLDVPDSNSSNGTQLKLWDCYGDANQRWNPPVSNPVGNTSTIRDSQHNKCVDVAAGSTTNANGTAVQLYNCNGTIAQNWTFAPDGSIRFGSKCLDVSAPVSNGSQTQIWECTGRANQRWQRDGNLLRVVDTNRCLDLPDGSSSNGTQLQVWDCFGAGNQQWNV
;
A
#
# COMPACT_ATOMS: atom_id res chain seq x y z
N MET A 1 19.10 66.51 -23.70
CA MET A 1 18.85 67.97 -23.68
C MET A 1 17.62 68.26 -22.81
N SER A 2 17.42 69.53 -22.47
CA SER A 2 16.27 70.16 -21.79
C SER A 2 14.88 69.81 -22.42
N VAL A 3 13.69 70.05 -21.83
CA VAL A 3 13.29 70.64 -20.53
C VAL A 3 11.86 70.20 -20.10
N THR A 4 11.30 70.80 -19.05
CA THR A 4 10.10 70.46 -18.24
C THR A 4 8.68 70.68 -18.84
N THR A 5 7.74 69.78 -18.45
CA THR A 5 6.33 69.99 -18.00
C THR A 5 5.26 70.79 -18.78
N ARG A 6 4.04 70.22 -18.85
CA ARG A 6 2.67 70.81 -18.70
C ARG A 6 1.67 69.64 -18.53
N ASP A 7 0.87 69.52 -17.46
CA ASP A 7 -0.35 70.25 -17.01
C ASP A 7 -1.68 69.81 -17.66
N LEU A 8 -2.63 69.30 -16.84
CA LEU A 8 -4.01 69.86 -16.66
C LEU A 8 -4.91 69.01 -15.71
N LYS A 9 -5.88 69.68 -15.06
CA LYS A 9 -7.04 69.19 -14.25
C LYS A 9 -8.36 69.50 -15.02
N PRO A 10 -9.63 69.32 -14.54
CA PRO A 10 -10.19 68.89 -13.23
C PRO A 10 -11.34 67.81 -13.29
N PRO A 11 -12.00 67.44 -12.15
CA PRO A 11 -13.10 66.44 -12.10
C PRO A 11 -14.54 67.03 -12.05
N LEU A 12 -15.57 66.18 -12.14
CA LEU A 12 -17.01 66.52 -12.01
C LEU A 12 -17.78 65.67 -10.96
N ARG A 13 -19.03 66.08 -10.65
CA ARG A 13 -19.73 65.89 -9.35
C ARG A 13 -20.86 64.83 -9.29
N PRO A 14 -21.22 64.33 -8.09
CA PRO A 14 -22.43 63.52 -7.82
C PRO A 14 -23.64 64.33 -7.27
N ARG A 15 -24.85 63.73 -7.25
CA ARG A 15 -26.12 64.10 -6.56
C ARG A 15 -27.21 63.04 -6.90
N ARG A 16 -28.25 62.66 -6.12
CA ARG A 16 -28.98 63.09 -4.88
C ARG A 16 -29.37 61.80 -4.07
N ILE A 17 -29.42 61.69 -2.73
CA ILE A 17 -30.31 62.26 -1.66
C ILE A 17 -31.80 61.84 -1.83
N PRO A 18 -32.60 61.45 -0.78
CA PRO A 18 -32.39 61.32 0.70
C PRO A 18 -32.47 59.85 1.22
N ALA A 19 -32.24 59.43 2.48
CA ALA A 19 -32.12 60.00 3.84
C ALA A 19 -33.35 59.87 4.79
N LEU A 20 -33.05 59.81 6.11
CA LEU A 20 -33.90 59.61 7.32
C LEU A 20 -34.22 58.11 7.67
N VAL A 21 -34.17 57.60 8.92
CA VAL A 21 -33.69 58.08 10.27
C VAL A 21 -33.14 56.88 11.09
N ALA A 22 -32.18 57.09 12.01
CA ALA A 22 -32.02 56.30 13.26
C ALA A 22 -31.34 57.16 14.36
N THR A 23 -31.75 57.04 15.62
CA THR A 23 -31.32 57.91 16.75
C THR A 23 -30.08 57.39 17.48
N ALA A 24 -29.19 58.31 17.88
CA ALA A 24 -28.04 58.02 18.74
C ALA A 24 -28.36 58.20 20.23
N ALA A 25 -27.76 57.37 21.07
CA ALA A 25 -27.65 57.58 22.51
C ALA A 25 -26.21 57.24 22.96
N LEU A 26 -25.59 58.13 23.74
CA LEU A 26 -24.23 57.98 24.25
C LEU A 26 -24.23 57.32 25.63
N LEU A 27 -23.41 56.29 25.82
CA LEU A 27 -23.01 55.78 27.13
C LEU A 27 -21.49 55.51 27.16
N SER A 28 -20.94 55.55 28.36
CA SER A 28 -19.50 55.68 28.65
C SER A 28 -18.66 54.42 28.34
N PRO A 29 -17.34 54.58 28.08
CA PRO A 29 -16.44 53.45 27.85
C PRO A 29 -16.21 52.66 29.15
N LEU A 30 -16.87 51.51 29.28
CA LEU A 30 -16.45 50.47 30.22
C LEU A 30 -15.16 49.84 29.69
N GLY A 31 -14.10 49.84 30.49
CA GLY A 31 -12.84 49.20 30.13
C GLY A 31 -13.03 47.70 29.97
N VAL A 32 -12.86 47.19 28.74
CA VAL A 32 -12.80 45.75 28.50
C VAL A 32 -11.49 45.24 29.08
N ALA A 33 -11.54 44.82 30.34
CA ALA A 33 -10.49 43.99 30.92
C ALA A 33 -10.39 42.73 30.06
N ALA A 34 -9.28 42.59 29.33
CA ALA A 34 -9.00 41.39 28.58
C ALA A 34 -8.88 40.23 29.58
N LEU A 35 -9.91 39.39 29.65
CA LEU A 35 -9.87 38.12 30.35
C LEU A 35 -8.86 37.23 29.62
N SER A 36 -7.59 37.38 29.98
CA SER A 36 -6.55 36.40 29.70
C SER A 36 -7.04 35.08 30.29
N ALA A 37 -7.51 34.19 29.44
CA ALA A 37 -7.85 32.83 29.85
C ALA A 37 -6.64 32.26 30.57
N ALA A 38 -6.79 31.95 31.85
CA ALA A 38 -5.72 31.30 32.60
C ALA A 38 -5.35 30.00 31.85
N PRO A 39 -4.06 29.69 31.68
CA PRO A 39 -3.67 28.46 31.00
C PRO A 39 -4.34 27.29 31.71
N THR A 40 -5.14 26.53 30.96
CA THR A 40 -5.90 25.39 31.50
C THR A 40 -4.95 24.50 32.26
N ALA A 41 -5.20 24.28 33.56
CA ALA A 41 -4.31 23.56 34.44
C ALA A 41 -3.92 22.22 33.79
N VAL A 42 -2.61 21.99 33.62
CA VAL A 42 -2.08 20.84 32.88
C VAL A 42 -2.61 19.57 33.54
N ALA A 43 -3.45 18.84 32.81
CA ALA A 43 -3.99 17.57 33.26
C ALA A 43 -2.86 16.54 33.29
N ASN A 44 -2.21 16.43 34.45
CA ASN A 44 -1.15 15.46 34.78
C ASN A 44 -1.54 14.07 34.28
N THR A 45 -1.03 13.69 33.11
CA THR A 45 -1.50 12.50 32.39
C THR A 45 -0.59 11.32 32.77
N PRO A 46 -1.13 10.23 33.34
CA PRO A 46 -0.34 9.04 33.63
C PRO A 46 0.20 8.41 32.34
N VAL A 47 1.49 8.09 32.35
CA VAL A 47 2.20 7.45 31.26
C VAL A 47 2.68 6.08 31.74
N GLN A 48 2.11 5.04 31.14
CA GLN A 48 2.40 3.67 31.49
C GLN A 48 3.77 3.23 31.00
N VAL A 49 4.64 2.79 31.93
CA VAL A 49 6.01 2.36 31.60
C VAL A 49 6.14 0.84 31.61
N TRP A 50 6.77 0.29 30.57
CA TRP A 50 7.03 -1.14 30.39
C TRP A 50 8.48 -1.35 29.95
N GLN A 51 9.20 -2.33 30.51
CA GLN A 51 10.66 -2.46 30.34
C GLN A 51 11.10 -3.91 30.04
N THR A 52 12.15 -4.08 29.22
CA THR A 52 12.93 -5.32 29.07
C THR A 52 14.42 -5.00 29.13
N THR A 53 15.19 -5.72 29.94
CA THR A 53 16.64 -5.53 30.10
C THR A 53 17.43 -6.74 29.60
N GLN A 54 18.65 -6.49 29.12
CA GLN A 54 19.55 -7.51 28.57
C GLN A 54 19.86 -8.71 29.48
N ASP A 55 19.84 -8.50 30.80
CA ASP A 55 20.07 -9.50 31.84
C ASP A 55 18.83 -10.38 32.14
N ARG A 56 17.70 -10.11 31.47
CA ARG A 56 16.37 -10.68 31.75
C ARG A 56 15.80 -10.33 33.14
N ALA A 57 16.34 -9.34 33.85
CA ALA A 57 15.79 -8.90 35.13
C ALA A 57 14.41 -8.23 34.96
N ASP A 58 14.23 -7.47 33.86
CA ASP A 58 12.92 -7.08 33.35
C ASP A 58 12.63 -7.76 32.00
N GLN A 59 11.37 -8.15 31.80
CA GLN A 59 10.93 -8.93 30.62
C GLN A 59 9.50 -8.54 30.22
N LEU A 60 9.36 -7.38 29.55
CA LEU A 60 8.10 -6.63 29.44
C LEU A 60 7.45 -6.46 30.83
N THR A 61 8.26 -6.09 31.83
CA THR A 61 7.80 -5.80 33.18
C THR A 61 7.14 -4.42 33.21
N LYS A 62 5.92 -4.36 33.75
CA LYS A 62 5.27 -3.10 34.14
C LYS A 62 6.09 -2.41 35.22
N LYS A 63 6.53 -1.16 34.97
CA LYS A 63 7.22 -0.33 35.97
C LYS A 63 6.24 0.73 36.52
N SER A 64 6.69 1.53 37.49
CA SER A 64 5.92 2.67 37.99
C SER A 64 5.64 3.67 36.87
N ASP A 65 4.41 4.20 36.83
CA ASP A 65 4.01 5.19 35.83
C ASP A 65 4.71 6.53 36.08
N VAL A 66 5.07 7.21 34.98
CA VAL A 66 5.54 8.60 35.02
C VAL A 66 4.39 9.56 34.69
N THR A 67 4.51 10.83 35.04
CA THR A 67 3.44 11.82 34.82
C THR A 67 3.87 12.82 33.76
N LEU A 68 3.15 12.86 32.64
CA LEU A 68 3.30 13.90 31.62
C LEU A 68 2.76 15.23 32.18
N GLY A 69 3.58 16.28 32.11
CA GLY A 69 3.34 17.56 32.80
C GLY A 69 4.27 17.78 34.01
N SER A 70 5.01 16.75 34.43
CA SER A 70 6.08 16.90 35.43
C SER A 70 7.32 17.61 34.85
N SER A 71 8.17 18.18 35.72
CA SER A 71 9.45 18.78 35.34
C SER A 71 10.47 17.69 34.98
N GLY A 72 10.50 17.28 33.70
CA GLY A 72 11.36 16.22 33.20
C GLY A 72 12.79 16.68 32.90
N SER A 73 13.78 15.94 33.39
CA SER A 73 15.20 16.10 33.07
C SER A 73 15.80 14.79 32.53
N GLY A 74 16.80 14.92 31.67
CA GLY A 74 17.52 13.82 31.04
C GLY A 74 18.71 14.33 30.23
N ASN A 75 19.71 13.48 29.99
CA ASN A 75 20.88 13.81 29.14
C ASN A 75 20.58 13.71 27.63
N VAL A 76 19.47 13.07 27.23
CA VAL A 76 18.95 13.02 25.86
C VAL A 76 17.52 13.55 25.84
N THR A 77 17.16 14.40 24.88
CA THR A 77 15.75 14.86 24.70
C THR A 77 15.12 14.17 23.50
N ILE A 78 13.88 13.70 23.66
CA ILE A 78 13.02 13.18 22.59
C ILE A 78 11.82 14.14 22.46
N ASP A 79 11.79 14.92 21.38
CA ASP A 79 10.67 15.77 21.04
C ASP A 79 9.70 15.00 20.13
N ILE A 80 8.44 14.88 20.55
CA ILE A 80 7.37 14.23 19.78
C ILE A 80 6.49 15.30 19.12
N ASN A 81 6.21 15.13 17.83
CA ASN A 81 5.32 15.97 17.04
C ASN A 81 4.11 15.15 16.54
N PRO A 82 2.94 15.21 17.22
CA PRO A 82 1.74 14.47 16.85
C PRO A 82 1.11 14.86 15.51
N ASN A 83 1.50 16.02 14.96
CA ASN A 83 0.96 16.56 13.71
C ASN A 83 1.80 16.13 12.48
N GLN A 84 3.01 15.63 12.69
CA GLN A 84 3.82 15.02 11.64
C GLN A 84 3.52 13.52 11.59
N THR A 85 2.79 13.08 10.57
CA THR A 85 2.39 11.67 10.38
C THR A 85 3.19 10.98 9.27
N TYR A 86 3.48 9.69 9.46
CA TYR A 86 4.12 8.82 8.49
C TYR A 86 3.17 7.66 8.11
N GLN A 87 3.68 6.44 7.94
CA GLN A 87 2.90 5.27 7.57
C GLN A 87 1.89 4.84 8.66
N THR A 88 0.79 4.23 8.20
CA THR A 88 -0.08 3.37 9.03
C THR A 88 0.56 1.99 9.20
N MET A 89 0.69 1.53 10.44
CA MET A 89 1.18 0.20 10.79
C MET A 89 0.13 -0.87 10.46
N THR A 90 0.55 -1.94 9.81
CA THR A 90 -0.29 -3.10 9.47
C THR A 90 -0.21 -4.17 10.56
N GLY A 91 0.97 -4.46 11.10
CA GLY A 91 1.11 -5.43 12.19
C GLY A 91 2.55 -5.89 12.42
N PHE A 92 2.72 -6.75 13.42
CA PHE A 92 4.01 -7.27 13.87
C PHE A 92 3.92 -8.78 14.10
N GLY A 93 4.98 -9.54 13.84
CA GLY A 93 5.00 -10.98 14.11
C GLY A 93 6.10 -11.78 13.43
N GLY A 94 5.72 -12.86 12.75
CA GLY A 94 6.64 -13.84 12.16
C GLY A 94 5.91 -15.02 11.54
N SER A 95 6.60 -16.15 11.37
CA SER A 95 6.12 -17.24 10.49
C SER A 95 5.83 -18.57 11.19
N PHE A 96 4.73 -19.21 10.80
CA PHE A 96 4.48 -20.63 11.06
C PHE A 96 5.13 -21.48 9.96
N THR A 97 6.47 -21.50 9.97
CA THR A 97 7.26 -22.48 9.19
C THR A 97 6.88 -23.90 9.58
N ASP A 98 7.20 -24.86 8.73
CA ASP A 98 6.92 -26.27 8.98
C ASP A 98 7.62 -26.73 10.28
N SER A 99 8.85 -26.26 10.53
CA SER A 99 9.59 -26.43 11.79
C SER A 99 8.91 -25.81 13.00
N ALA A 100 8.30 -24.63 12.86
CA ALA A 100 7.51 -24.02 13.92
C ALA A 100 6.22 -24.81 14.19
N THR A 101 5.54 -25.34 13.16
CA THR A 101 4.34 -26.18 13.36
C THR A 101 4.66 -27.45 14.14
N VAL A 102 5.76 -28.14 13.81
CA VAL A 102 6.21 -29.34 14.53
C VAL A 102 6.64 -29.00 15.96
N SER A 103 7.40 -27.91 16.13
CA SER A 103 7.84 -27.47 17.46
C SER A 103 6.63 -27.20 18.37
N ILE A 104 5.66 -26.41 17.90
CA ILE A 104 4.42 -26.08 18.64
C ILE A 104 3.51 -27.30 18.79
N GLY A 105 3.53 -28.23 17.83
CA GLY A 105 2.79 -29.49 17.85
C GLY A 105 3.22 -30.43 18.98
N SER A 106 4.49 -30.37 19.40
CA SER A 106 5.01 -31.18 20.52
C SER A 106 4.51 -30.73 21.91
N LEU A 107 3.99 -29.50 22.03
CA LEU A 107 3.38 -29.01 23.26
C LEU A 107 2.00 -29.66 23.50
N ASN A 108 1.75 -30.05 24.74
CA ASN A 108 0.41 -30.46 25.18
C ASN A 108 -0.61 -29.31 25.02
N SER A 109 -1.89 -29.65 24.94
CA SER A 109 -2.97 -28.70 24.65
C SER A 109 -2.99 -27.45 25.55
N SER A 110 -2.63 -27.58 26.83
CA SER A 110 -2.58 -26.45 27.77
C SER A 110 -1.42 -25.51 27.45
N GLN A 111 -0.21 -26.05 27.28
CA GLN A 111 0.98 -25.27 26.95
C GLN A 111 0.91 -24.66 25.54
N ARG A 112 0.30 -25.36 24.57
CA ARG A 112 0.06 -24.84 23.22
C ARG A 112 -0.92 -23.66 23.24
N SER A 113 -2.06 -23.78 23.92
CA SER A 113 -3.01 -22.66 24.07
C SER A 113 -2.41 -21.50 24.86
N LYS A 114 -1.57 -21.78 25.87
CA LYS A 114 -0.83 -20.72 26.58
C LYS A 114 0.16 -20.00 25.65
N LEU A 115 0.93 -20.72 24.83
CA LEU A 115 1.86 -20.12 23.86
C LEU A 115 1.13 -19.25 22.83
N LEU A 116 -0.01 -19.70 22.33
CA LEU A 116 -0.83 -18.91 21.41
C LEU A 116 -1.43 -17.66 22.09
N SER A 117 -1.86 -17.76 23.34
CA SER A 117 -2.28 -16.59 24.13
C SER A 117 -1.13 -15.61 24.36
N ASP A 118 0.05 -16.10 24.78
CA ASP A 118 1.27 -15.30 24.98
C ASP A 118 1.69 -14.55 23.71
N LEU A 119 1.59 -15.18 22.53
CA LEU A 119 1.92 -14.55 21.25
C LEU A 119 0.83 -13.58 20.78
N PHE A 120 -0.43 -14.00 20.73
CA PHE A 120 -1.47 -13.31 19.96
C PHE A 120 -2.48 -12.52 20.81
N SER A 121 -2.69 -12.81 22.10
CA SER A 121 -3.62 -12.02 22.93
C SER A 121 -3.05 -10.63 23.21
N TYR A 122 -3.86 -9.58 23.06
CA TYR A 122 -3.48 -8.23 23.49
C TYR A 122 -3.45 -8.08 25.01
N ASP A 123 -4.32 -8.80 25.74
CA ASP A 123 -4.41 -8.71 27.20
C ASP A 123 -3.27 -9.49 27.86
N ASN A 124 -3.23 -10.80 27.58
CA ASN A 124 -2.36 -11.77 28.25
C ASN A 124 -0.97 -11.91 27.60
N GLY A 125 -0.86 -11.50 26.34
CA GLY A 125 0.32 -11.71 25.51
C GLY A 125 0.90 -10.42 24.93
N ILE A 126 1.59 -10.55 23.80
CA ILE A 126 2.19 -9.44 23.05
C ILE A 126 1.36 -8.97 21.85
N GLY A 127 0.21 -9.59 21.53
CA GLY A 127 -0.68 -9.05 20.50
C GLY A 127 -0.12 -9.08 19.07
N LEU A 128 0.60 -10.13 18.68
CA LEU A 128 1.06 -10.29 17.30
C LEU A 128 -0.12 -10.22 16.31
N SER A 129 0.11 -9.57 15.18
CA SER A 129 -0.90 -9.10 14.21
C SER A 129 -0.49 -9.31 12.75
N TRP A 130 0.69 -9.88 12.52
CA TRP A 130 1.19 -10.25 11.20
C TRP A 130 1.72 -11.68 11.21
N LEU A 131 1.29 -12.48 10.24
CA LEU A 131 1.82 -13.82 9.99
C LEU A 131 2.35 -13.89 8.56
N ARG A 132 3.66 -14.06 8.39
CA ARG A 132 4.22 -14.46 7.09
C ARG A 132 4.09 -15.98 6.98
N GLN A 133 3.34 -16.46 6.01
CA GLN A 133 3.06 -17.89 5.84
C GLN A 133 3.81 -18.43 4.63
N PRO A 134 4.68 -19.43 4.80
CA PRO A 134 5.24 -20.15 3.67
C PRO A 134 4.17 -20.82 2.80
N LEU A 135 4.34 -20.72 1.49
CA LEU A 135 3.50 -21.35 0.47
C LEU A 135 4.30 -22.46 -0.21
N GLY A 136 4.42 -23.60 0.50
CA GLY A 136 5.26 -24.73 0.15
C GLY A 136 6.44 -24.91 1.12
N ALA A 137 7.33 -25.84 0.80
CA ALA A 137 8.51 -26.11 1.63
C ALA A 137 9.54 -24.97 1.62
N THR A 138 10.29 -24.86 2.72
CA THR A 138 11.32 -23.84 2.96
C THR A 138 12.64 -24.49 3.39
N ASP A 139 13.60 -23.70 3.85
CA ASP A 139 14.75 -24.15 4.64
C ASP A 139 14.36 -24.65 6.05
N PHE A 140 13.21 -24.23 6.59
CA PHE A 140 12.59 -24.72 7.83
C PHE A 140 11.44 -25.69 7.53
N ASN A 141 11.79 -26.83 6.92
CA ASN A 141 10.88 -27.92 6.57
C ASN A 141 10.85 -29.00 7.67
N ARG A 142 9.72 -29.72 7.83
CA ARG A 142 9.60 -30.75 8.89
C ARG A 142 10.45 -32.00 8.65
N ASP A 143 10.75 -32.28 7.38
CA ASP A 143 11.47 -33.46 6.92
C ASP A 143 12.27 -33.13 5.64
N THR A 144 13.06 -34.06 5.09
CA THR A 144 13.91 -33.79 3.91
C THR A 144 13.17 -33.77 2.58
N ASN A 145 11.87 -34.07 2.54
CA ASN A 145 11.06 -34.02 1.33
C ASN A 145 10.50 -32.61 1.17
N PHE A 146 11.24 -31.76 0.46
CA PHE A 146 10.71 -30.49 -0.02
C PHE A 146 9.57 -30.71 -1.01
N TYR A 147 8.57 -29.83 -0.98
CA TYR A 147 7.34 -29.93 -1.74
C TYR A 147 6.84 -28.57 -2.21
N THR A 148 6.01 -28.59 -3.25
CA THR A 148 5.07 -27.52 -3.62
C THR A 148 3.65 -28.08 -3.58
N TYR A 149 2.65 -27.29 -3.97
CA TYR A 149 1.27 -27.76 -3.99
C TYR A 149 0.86 -28.45 -5.29
N GLN A 150 1.76 -28.59 -6.26
CA GLN A 150 1.46 -29.12 -7.61
C GLN A 150 2.60 -30.00 -8.18
N ASP A 151 3.32 -30.72 -7.30
CA ASP A 151 4.45 -31.59 -7.68
C ASP A 151 4.05 -32.77 -8.57
N ALA A 152 2.77 -33.13 -8.62
CA ALA A 152 2.23 -34.19 -9.48
C ALA A 152 2.20 -33.81 -10.98
N GLY A 153 2.53 -32.57 -11.34
CA GLY A 153 2.72 -32.13 -12.73
C GLY A 153 1.67 -31.14 -13.25
N PRO A 154 1.81 -30.67 -14.50
CA PRO A 154 0.88 -29.75 -15.13
C PRO A 154 -0.54 -30.33 -15.20
N GLY A 155 -1.55 -29.47 -15.05
CA GLY A 155 -2.96 -29.85 -15.05
C GLY A 155 -3.46 -30.55 -13.77
N THR A 156 -2.58 -30.87 -12.81
CA THR A 156 -3.01 -31.40 -11.50
C THR A 156 -3.50 -30.30 -10.56
N PRO A 157 -4.47 -30.56 -9.65
CA PRO A 157 -5.01 -29.53 -8.76
C PRO A 157 -4.04 -29.16 -7.63
N VAL A 158 -4.05 -27.89 -7.24
CA VAL A 158 -3.31 -27.37 -6.08
C VAL A 158 -3.79 -28.04 -4.78
N ASN A 159 -2.86 -28.59 -4.00
CA ASN A 159 -3.14 -29.40 -2.81
C ASN A 159 -2.39 -28.90 -1.56
N VAL A 160 -2.99 -27.97 -0.81
CA VAL A 160 -2.43 -27.37 0.42
C VAL A 160 -2.56 -28.23 1.68
N ASN A 161 -2.73 -29.56 1.56
CA ASN A 161 -2.93 -30.42 2.74
C ASN A 161 -1.67 -30.65 3.60
N ARG A 162 -0.47 -30.36 3.11
CA ARG A 162 0.77 -30.31 3.93
C ARG A 162 0.65 -29.25 5.04
N ASP A 163 0.04 -28.11 4.73
CA ASP A 163 -0.13 -26.96 5.63
C ASP A 163 -1.29 -27.08 6.62
N ASN A 164 -1.98 -28.23 6.73
CA ASN A 164 -3.13 -28.35 7.64
C ASN A 164 -2.76 -27.98 9.09
N ASP A 165 -1.52 -28.23 9.54
CA ASP A 165 -1.03 -27.79 10.85
C ASP A 165 -0.89 -26.27 10.96
N ALA A 166 -0.27 -25.62 9.96
CA ALA A 166 -0.13 -24.16 9.90
C ALA A 166 -1.50 -23.47 9.80
N LEU A 167 -2.38 -23.95 8.91
CA LEU A 167 -3.76 -23.49 8.76
C LEU A 167 -4.54 -23.57 10.08
N ASN A 168 -4.35 -24.63 10.87
CA ASN A 168 -4.98 -24.78 12.19
C ASN A 168 -4.38 -23.83 13.24
N LEU A 169 -3.06 -23.59 13.23
CA LEU A 169 -2.41 -22.62 14.10
C LEU A 169 -2.79 -21.16 13.74
N ILE A 170 -2.92 -20.83 12.45
CA ILE A 170 -3.40 -19.51 11.99
C ILE A 170 -4.83 -19.24 12.48
N LYS A 171 -5.73 -20.23 12.36
CA LYS A 171 -7.11 -20.12 12.89
C LYS A 171 -7.11 -19.93 14.40
N ALA A 172 -6.33 -20.74 15.13
CA ALA A 172 -6.22 -20.63 16.58
C ALA A 172 -5.63 -19.27 17.02
N ALA A 173 -4.65 -18.74 16.29
CA ALA A 173 -4.13 -17.39 16.49
C ALA A 173 -5.20 -16.30 16.24
N LYS A 174 -6.02 -16.45 15.19
CA LYS A 174 -7.14 -15.54 14.87
C LYS A 174 -8.26 -15.53 15.93
N ILE A 175 -8.38 -16.55 16.79
CA ILE A 175 -9.26 -16.53 17.97
C ILE A 175 -8.73 -15.55 19.04
N TYR A 176 -7.41 -15.49 19.25
CA TYR A 176 -6.78 -14.57 20.20
C TYR A 176 -6.62 -13.14 19.64
N ASN A 177 -6.47 -13.00 18.32
CA ASN A 177 -6.46 -11.71 17.64
C ASN A 177 -7.09 -11.80 16.22
N PRO A 178 -8.35 -11.38 16.04
CA PRO A 178 -9.00 -11.42 14.72
C PRO A 178 -8.40 -10.43 13.71
N SER A 179 -7.59 -9.45 14.14
CA SER A 179 -6.93 -8.48 13.25
C SER A 179 -5.67 -8.98 12.56
N ILE A 180 -5.28 -10.26 12.76
CA ILE A 180 -4.09 -10.84 12.12
C ILE A 180 -4.21 -10.83 10.59
N SER A 181 -3.29 -10.08 9.96
CA SER A 181 -3.03 -10.17 8.52
C SER A 181 -2.12 -11.37 8.21
N VAL A 182 -2.47 -12.15 7.19
CA VAL A 182 -1.66 -13.26 6.67
C VAL A 182 -1.01 -12.85 5.35
N ALA A 183 0.31 -13.08 5.22
CA ALA A 183 1.11 -12.74 4.05
C ALA A 183 1.82 -13.98 3.50
N GLY A 184 1.38 -14.47 2.34
CA GLY A 184 1.93 -15.68 1.72
C GLY A 184 3.19 -15.42 0.90
N ALA A 185 4.22 -16.28 1.02
CA ALA A 185 5.41 -16.26 0.16
C ALA A 185 5.84 -17.69 -0.24
N PRO A 186 6.11 -17.98 -1.51
CA PRO A 186 6.62 -19.28 -1.97
C PRO A 186 8.15 -19.26 -2.14
N TRP A 187 8.83 -20.37 -1.82
CA TRP A 187 10.28 -20.51 -2.04
C TRP A 187 10.62 -21.00 -3.45
N SER A 188 9.68 -21.61 -4.17
CA SER A 188 9.89 -22.09 -5.53
C SER A 188 8.54 -22.29 -6.22
N ALA A 189 8.50 -22.11 -7.54
CA ALA A 189 7.48 -22.73 -8.37
C ALA A 189 7.56 -24.26 -8.32
N PRO A 190 6.47 -24.99 -8.62
CA PRO A 190 6.50 -26.42 -8.92
C PRO A 190 7.63 -26.79 -9.87
N ALA A 191 8.34 -27.88 -9.59
CA ALA A 191 9.61 -28.20 -10.25
C ALA A 191 9.52 -28.22 -11.79
N TRP A 192 8.40 -28.69 -12.34
CA TRP A 192 8.17 -28.78 -13.80
C TRP A 192 8.12 -27.41 -14.50
N MET A 193 7.84 -26.31 -13.79
CA MET A 193 7.83 -24.95 -14.34
C MET A 193 9.24 -24.34 -14.53
N LYS A 194 10.29 -25.00 -14.06
CA LYS A 194 11.65 -24.43 -13.95
C LYS A 194 12.57 -24.91 -15.08
N VAL A 195 13.61 -24.12 -15.37
CA VAL A 195 14.56 -24.39 -16.48
C VAL A 195 15.24 -25.74 -16.31
N HIS A 196 15.74 -26.04 -15.11
CA HIS A 196 16.05 -27.40 -14.67
C HIS A 196 14.97 -27.85 -13.66
N PRO A 197 14.34 -29.03 -13.84
CA PRO A 197 13.13 -29.38 -13.12
C PRO A 197 13.40 -29.92 -11.70
N ALA A 198 13.88 -29.03 -10.82
CA ALA A 198 14.15 -29.33 -9.41
C ALA A 198 13.80 -28.12 -8.51
N LEU A 199 13.41 -28.40 -7.26
CA LEU A 199 13.20 -27.34 -6.26
C LEU A 199 14.54 -26.79 -5.73
N VAL A 200 15.55 -27.66 -5.62
CA VAL A 200 16.90 -27.38 -5.11
C VAL A 200 17.92 -27.65 -6.22
N ASN A 201 18.89 -26.76 -6.40
CA ASN A 201 19.84 -26.82 -7.53
C ASN A 201 21.13 -26.00 -7.28
N GLY A 202 21.04 -24.82 -6.65
CA GLY A 202 22.23 -24.03 -6.29
C GLY A 202 22.82 -23.15 -7.39
N ASN A 203 22.21 -23.10 -8.58
CA ASN A 203 22.68 -22.33 -9.73
C ASN A 203 21.56 -21.49 -10.33
N SER A 204 21.65 -20.16 -10.25
CA SER A 204 20.61 -19.23 -10.71
C SER A 204 20.26 -19.36 -12.19
N ASN A 205 21.20 -19.73 -13.05
CA ASN A 205 20.99 -19.88 -14.50
C ASN A 205 20.05 -21.05 -14.85
N THR A 206 19.93 -22.04 -13.98
CA THR A 206 19.10 -23.24 -14.21
C THR A 206 18.00 -23.39 -13.16
N ASN A 207 18.14 -22.75 -12.00
CA ASN A 207 17.15 -22.71 -10.92
C ASN A 207 16.19 -21.53 -11.04
N GLN A 208 15.70 -21.25 -12.25
CA GLN A 208 14.83 -20.11 -12.56
C GLN A 208 13.52 -20.55 -13.19
N LEU A 209 12.49 -19.69 -13.10
CA LEU A 209 11.22 -19.88 -13.79
C LEU A 209 11.44 -19.84 -15.31
N LYS A 210 10.74 -20.70 -16.05
CA LYS A 210 10.69 -20.63 -17.52
C LYS A 210 9.71 -19.55 -17.97
N ILE A 211 10.08 -18.81 -19.02
CA ILE A 211 9.24 -17.75 -19.58
C ILE A 211 7.90 -18.30 -20.10
N GLU A 212 7.88 -19.51 -20.66
CA GLU A 212 6.66 -20.17 -21.11
C GLU A 212 5.69 -20.57 -19.97
N HIS A 213 6.14 -20.54 -18.71
CA HIS A 213 5.34 -20.89 -17.52
C HIS A 213 5.06 -19.70 -16.57
N GLU A 214 5.31 -18.45 -16.99
CA GLU A 214 4.97 -17.28 -16.17
C GLU A 214 3.45 -17.17 -15.89
N GLY A 215 2.62 -17.45 -16.90
CA GLY A 215 1.17 -17.53 -16.75
C GLY A 215 0.68 -18.73 -15.94
N ASP A 216 1.32 -19.90 -16.11
CA ASP A 216 1.03 -21.10 -15.30
C ASP A 216 1.36 -20.88 -13.82
N TYR A 217 2.45 -20.17 -13.53
CA TYR A 217 2.86 -19.85 -12.16
C TYR A 217 1.93 -18.82 -11.52
N ALA A 218 1.50 -17.79 -12.27
CA ALA A 218 0.46 -16.87 -11.79
C ALA A 218 -0.88 -17.59 -11.49
N GLU A 219 -1.26 -18.56 -12.33
CA GLU A 219 -2.44 -19.40 -12.11
C GLU A 219 -2.29 -20.31 -10.88
N TYR A 220 -1.12 -20.92 -10.68
CA TYR A 220 -0.76 -21.66 -9.47
C TYR A 220 -0.91 -20.78 -8.22
N LEU A 221 -0.29 -19.59 -8.20
CA LEU A 221 -0.37 -18.68 -7.04
C LEU A 221 -1.81 -18.25 -6.73
N LYS A 222 -2.63 -17.94 -7.75
CA LYS A 222 -4.06 -17.65 -7.56
C LYS A 222 -4.82 -18.86 -6.98
N ASN A 223 -4.52 -20.08 -7.43
CA ASN A 223 -5.15 -21.29 -6.94
C ASN A 223 -4.67 -21.68 -5.52
N VAL A 224 -3.46 -21.29 -5.11
CA VAL A 224 -3.00 -21.39 -3.71
C VAL A 224 -3.78 -20.43 -2.81
N VAL A 225 -3.99 -19.17 -3.23
CA VAL A 225 -4.85 -18.21 -2.51
C VAL A 225 -6.28 -18.74 -2.37
N GLN A 226 -6.84 -19.31 -3.44
CA GLN A 226 -8.17 -19.95 -3.38
C GLN A 226 -8.18 -21.14 -2.40
N ALA A 227 -7.23 -22.06 -2.49
CA ALA A 227 -7.18 -23.23 -1.63
C ALA A 227 -7.01 -22.88 -0.13
N TYR A 228 -6.27 -21.80 0.18
CA TYR A 228 -6.18 -21.24 1.53
C TYR A 228 -7.52 -20.65 2.00
N LYS A 229 -8.22 -19.90 1.13
CA LYS A 229 -9.56 -19.34 1.39
C LYS A 229 -10.61 -20.43 1.61
N ASP A 230 -10.60 -21.49 0.80
CA ASP A 230 -11.47 -22.67 0.94
C ASP A 230 -11.21 -23.43 2.24
N LYS A 231 -9.97 -23.38 2.75
CA LYS A 231 -9.59 -23.89 4.07
C LYS A 231 -9.96 -22.93 5.21
N GLY A 232 -10.56 -21.78 4.94
CA GLY A 232 -10.97 -20.78 5.93
C GLY A 232 -9.84 -19.87 6.43
N VAL A 233 -8.85 -19.56 5.58
CA VAL A 233 -7.76 -18.62 5.87
C VAL A 233 -7.54 -17.70 4.68
N ASP A 234 -8.05 -16.47 4.74
CA ASP A 234 -7.73 -15.45 3.73
C ASP A 234 -6.24 -15.09 3.79
N ILE A 235 -5.59 -15.15 2.62
CA ILE A 235 -4.26 -14.56 2.39
C ILE A 235 -4.48 -13.07 2.07
N ASN A 236 -4.08 -12.18 2.97
CA ASN A 236 -4.28 -10.73 2.83
C ASN A 236 -3.22 -10.08 1.93
N TYR A 237 -2.00 -10.64 1.92
CA TYR A 237 -0.90 -10.23 1.05
C TYR A 237 -0.25 -11.45 0.41
N ILE A 238 0.22 -11.36 -0.84
CA ILE A 238 1.01 -12.42 -1.47
C ILE A 238 2.25 -11.85 -2.15
N SER A 239 3.38 -12.53 -1.97
CA SER A 239 4.60 -12.25 -2.70
C SER A 239 4.84 -13.32 -3.75
N ILE A 240 5.50 -12.95 -4.86
CA ILE A 240 5.66 -13.85 -6.02
C ILE A 240 6.72 -14.95 -5.78
N GLN A 241 7.77 -14.62 -5.04
CA GLN A 241 8.92 -15.48 -4.76
C GLN A 241 9.65 -14.92 -3.53
N ASN A 242 10.03 -15.78 -2.58
CA ASN A 242 10.97 -15.47 -1.49
C ASN A 242 12.38 -15.31 -2.07
N GLU A 243 13.05 -14.19 -1.77
CA GLU A 243 14.45 -13.93 -2.14
C GLU A 243 14.81 -14.24 -3.61
N PRO A 244 14.13 -13.63 -4.61
CA PRO A 244 14.28 -13.94 -6.04
C PRO A 244 15.68 -13.76 -6.64
N HIS A 245 16.67 -13.26 -5.89
CA HIS A 245 18.08 -13.19 -6.31
C HIS A 245 18.98 -14.21 -5.58
N PHE A 246 18.45 -15.01 -4.65
CA PHE A 246 19.22 -16.01 -3.89
C PHE A 246 18.81 -17.43 -4.28
N THR A 247 19.77 -18.25 -4.72
CA THR A 247 19.54 -19.65 -5.11
C THR A 247 20.54 -20.60 -4.46
N PRO A 248 20.38 -20.91 -3.16
CA PRO A 248 21.22 -21.88 -2.45
C PRO A 248 21.04 -23.32 -2.97
N GLY A 249 22.04 -24.17 -2.71
CA GLY A 249 22.06 -25.58 -3.09
C GLY A 249 21.51 -26.56 -2.06
N GLY A 250 20.94 -26.06 -0.95
CA GLY A 250 20.53 -26.90 0.20
C GLY A 250 19.02 -26.98 0.48
N TYR A 251 18.21 -26.09 -0.10
CA TYR A 251 16.77 -25.99 0.12
C TYR A 251 16.06 -25.28 -1.06
N PRO A 252 14.72 -25.26 -1.12
CA PRO A 252 13.98 -24.71 -2.25
C PRO A 252 14.28 -23.23 -2.51
N ALA A 253 14.54 -22.89 -3.76
CA ALA A 253 14.76 -21.51 -4.18
C ALA A 253 14.42 -21.35 -5.67
N MET A 254 14.17 -20.13 -6.13
CA MET A 254 14.02 -19.84 -7.55
C MET A 254 14.50 -18.42 -7.90
N TYR A 255 15.44 -18.32 -8.85
CA TYR A 255 15.85 -17.04 -9.39
C TYR A 255 14.74 -16.44 -10.26
N MET A 256 14.52 -15.14 -10.13
CA MET A 256 13.50 -14.39 -10.85
C MET A 256 13.95 -12.94 -11.09
N SER A 257 14.15 -12.57 -12.35
CA SER A 257 14.43 -11.19 -12.74
C SER A 257 13.26 -10.25 -12.42
N GLN A 258 13.50 -8.95 -12.34
CA GLN A 258 12.42 -7.97 -12.10
C GLN A 258 11.38 -7.95 -13.24
N TRP A 259 11.79 -8.32 -14.47
CA TRP A 259 10.90 -8.46 -15.62
C TRP A 259 9.98 -9.68 -15.46
N THR A 260 10.54 -10.85 -15.18
CA THR A 260 9.80 -12.09 -14.86
C THR A 260 8.86 -11.86 -13.68
N GLN A 261 9.29 -11.16 -12.63
CA GLN A 261 8.40 -10.83 -11.52
C GLN A 261 7.28 -9.89 -11.95
N ALA A 262 7.54 -8.85 -12.75
CA ALA A 262 6.50 -7.96 -13.27
C ALA A 262 5.46 -8.69 -14.15
N ASN A 263 5.90 -9.62 -15.00
CA ASN A 263 5.03 -10.47 -15.82
C ASN A 263 4.08 -11.29 -14.93
N VAL A 264 4.63 -12.02 -13.95
CA VAL A 264 3.84 -12.83 -13.00
C VAL A 264 2.95 -11.95 -12.10
N VAL A 265 3.40 -10.76 -11.67
CA VAL A 265 2.58 -9.78 -10.92
C VAL A 265 1.37 -9.34 -11.74
N ASN A 266 1.55 -9.05 -13.03
CA ASN A 266 0.47 -8.56 -13.89
C ASN A 266 -0.57 -9.65 -14.17
N GLU A 267 -0.12 -10.86 -14.50
CA GLU A 267 -0.98 -12.04 -14.65
C GLU A 267 -1.71 -12.38 -13.35
N LEU A 268 -1.00 -12.46 -12.22
CA LEU A 268 -1.60 -12.77 -10.92
C LEU A 268 -2.58 -11.69 -10.48
N GLY A 269 -2.24 -10.42 -10.67
CA GLY A 269 -3.09 -9.28 -10.33
C GLY A 269 -4.42 -9.33 -11.07
N TRP A 270 -4.37 -9.49 -12.40
CA TRP A 270 -5.57 -9.66 -13.21
C TRP A 270 -6.38 -10.90 -12.79
N ARG A 271 -5.73 -12.05 -12.54
CA ARG A 271 -6.38 -13.28 -12.10
C ARG A 271 -7.07 -13.13 -10.75
N LEU A 272 -6.42 -12.50 -9.75
CA LEU A 272 -7.00 -12.24 -8.43
C LEU A 272 -8.21 -11.31 -8.52
N SER A 273 -8.10 -10.20 -9.25
CA SER A 273 -9.19 -9.24 -9.47
C SER A 273 -10.42 -9.90 -10.11
N ASN A 274 -10.24 -10.80 -11.07
CA ASN A 274 -11.34 -11.47 -11.78
C ASN A 274 -11.84 -12.77 -11.12
N SER A 275 -11.16 -13.29 -10.09
CA SER A 275 -11.54 -14.55 -9.40
C SER A 275 -12.24 -14.36 -8.05
N GLY A 276 -12.67 -13.14 -7.70
CA GLY A 276 -13.21 -12.86 -6.35
C GLY A 276 -12.16 -12.94 -5.22
N LEU A 277 -10.89 -12.71 -5.58
CA LEU A 277 -9.72 -12.74 -4.71
C LEU A 277 -8.96 -11.40 -4.66
N GLY A 278 -9.47 -10.34 -5.29
CA GLY A 278 -8.82 -9.02 -5.39
C GLY A 278 -8.55 -8.30 -4.07
N ASN A 279 -9.01 -8.83 -2.93
CA ASN A 279 -8.62 -8.36 -1.60
C ASN A 279 -7.18 -8.79 -1.21
N THR A 280 -6.62 -9.80 -1.87
CA THR A 280 -5.24 -10.26 -1.69
C THR A 280 -4.28 -9.32 -2.42
N LYS A 281 -3.42 -8.64 -1.67
CA LYS A 281 -2.55 -7.56 -2.17
C LYS A 281 -1.16 -8.07 -2.53
N ILE A 282 -0.66 -7.76 -3.74
CA ILE A 282 0.64 -8.27 -4.18
C ILE A 282 1.79 -7.43 -3.60
N LEU A 283 2.81 -8.09 -3.07
CA LEU A 283 4.08 -7.48 -2.66
C LEU A 283 5.20 -7.87 -3.62
N GLY A 284 6.03 -6.90 -3.99
CA GLY A 284 7.20 -7.09 -4.86
C GLY A 284 8.52 -7.19 -4.09
N TRP A 285 9.57 -7.61 -4.79
CA TRP A 285 10.95 -7.83 -4.32
C TRP A 285 11.13 -8.97 -3.32
N GLU A 286 10.61 -8.87 -2.09
CA GLU A 286 10.70 -9.93 -1.06
C GLU A 286 12.15 -10.36 -0.72
N HIS A 287 13.05 -9.37 -0.61
CA HIS A 287 14.47 -9.63 -0.44
C HIS A 287 15.22 -8.42 0.15
N ASN A 288 16.55 -8.50 0.17
CA ASN A 288 17.41 -7.63 0.96
C ASN A 288 17.41 -6.14 0.55
N TRP A 289 17.82 -5.27 1.47
CA TRP A 289 17.96 -3.82 1.25
C TRP A 289 19.12 -3.43 0.32
N ASN A 290 19.77 -4.39 -0.35
CA ASN A 290 20.95 -4.17 -1.20
C ASN A 290 20.62 -3.65 -2.61
N ASN A 291 19.36 -3.74 -3.06
CA ASN A 291 18.97 -3.43 -4.45
C ASN A 291 17.65 -2.64 -4.49
N THR A 292 17.72 -1.31 -4.49
CA THR A 292 16.52 -0.47 -4.66
C THR A 292 15.98 -0.49 -6.09
N GLY A 293 16.84 -0.66 -7.11
CA GLY A 293 16.44 -0.61 -8.52
C GLY A 293 15.43 -1.69 -8.94
N TYR A 294 15.55 -2.91 -8.40
CA TYR A 294 14.55 -3.98 -8.61
C TYR A 294 13.19 -3.59 -8.00
N ALA A 295 13.20 -3.06 -6.77
CA ALA A 295 12.00 -2.62 -6.08
C ALA A 295 11.35 -1.41 -6.76
N GLU A 296 12.14 -0.39 -7.12
CA GLU A 296 11.74 0.80 -7.89
C GLU A 296 11.09 0.43 -9.22
N PHE A 297 11.66 -0.55 -9.93
CA PHE A 297 11.08 -1.07 -11.18
C PHE A 297 9.66 -1.64 -10.95
N LEU A 298 9.41 -2.36 -9.85
CA LEU A 298 8.09 -2.92 -9.56
C LEU A 298 7.09 -1.89 -9.02
N VAL A 299 7.52 -0.89 -8.25
CA VAL A 299 6.61 0.15 -7.74
C VAL A 299 6.32 1.26 -8.76
N ASN A 300 7.12 1.41 -9.81
CA ASN A 300 6.92 2.42 -10.87
C ASN A 300 6.58 1.84 -12.25
N GLY A 301 6.84 0.55 -12.48
CA GLY A 301 6.61 -0.11 -13.76
C GLY A 301 5.13 -0.32 -14.10
N TRP A 302 4.88 -0.88 -15.28
CA TRP A 302 3.55 -1.17 -15.81
C TRP A 302 2.74 -2.19 -14.97
N SER A 303 3.43 -3.09 -14.26
CA SER A 303 2.83 -4.01 -13.30
C SER A 303 2.47 -3.36 -11.96
N SER A 304 2.95 -2.14 -11.69
CA SER A 304 2.78 -1.45 -10.40
C SER A 304 1.33 -1.19 -10.01
N GLN A 305 0.39 -1.21 -10.97
CA GLN A 305 -1.05 -1.12 -10.71
C GLN A 305 -1.55 -2.23 -9.76
N TYR A 306 -0.94 -3.42 -9.79
CA TYR A 306 -1.27 -4.54 -8.90
C TYR A 306 -0.35 -4.65 -7.66
N VAL A 307 0.81 -3.98 -7.68
CA VAL A 307 1.75 -3.96 -6.55
C VAL A 307 1.22 -3.03 -5.45
N ALA A 308 0.99 -3.55 -4.25
CA ALA A 308 0.61 -2.77 -3.07
C ALA A 308 1.83 -2.21 -2.32
N GLY A 309 3.01 -2.80 -2.50
CA GLY A 309 4.25 -2.34 -1.90
C GLY A 309 5.43 -3.28 -2.09
N THR A 310 6.56 -2.89 -1.50
CA THR A 310 7.82 -3.66 -1.51
C THR A 310 7.98 -4.43 -0.21
N ALA A 311 8.30 -5.72 -0.30
CA ALA A 311 8.71 -6.57 0.81
C ALA A 311 10.24 -6.59 0.94
N TRP A 312 10.75 -6.55 2.18
CA TRP A 312 12.17 -6.39 2.49
C TRP A 312 12.70 -7.31 3.58
N HIS A 313 13.90 -7.82 3.36
CA HIS A 313 14.70 -8.63 4.29
C HIS A 313 15.93 -7.87 4.82
N CYS A 314 16.58 -8.43 5.84
CA CYS A 314 17.57 -7.75 6.68
C CYS A 314 19.04 -8.16 6.46
N TYR A 315 19.29 -9.17 5.64
CA TYR A 315 20.57 -9.89 5.58
C TYR A 315 21.66 -9.12 4.82
N GLU A 316 21.28 -8.25 3.88
CA GLU A 316 22.20 -7.33 3.19
C GLU A 316 21.61 -5.92 3.02
N GLY A 317 22.48 -4.91 2.87
CA GLY A 317 22.11 -3.52 2.66
C GLY A 317 21.79 -2.76 3.96
N SER A 318 20.93 -1.74 3.89
CA SER A 318 20.48 -1.00 5.07
C SER A 318 19.07 -0.40 4.88
N ALA A 319 18.32 -0.24 5.97
CA ALA A 319 16.92 0.17 5.95
C ALA A 319 16.63 1.52 5.23
N GLY A 320 17.64 2.37 5.01
CA GLY A 320 17.52 3.57 4.17
C GLY A 320 17.02 3.29 2.75
N ALA A 321 17.28 2.09 2.22
CA ALA A 321 16.75 1.60 0.95
C ALA A 321 15.21 1.70 0.88
N GLN A 322 14.50 1.44 1.99
CA GLN A 322 13.04 1.55 2.05
C GLN A 322 12.57 2.98 1.83
N SER A 323 13.29 3.97 2.38
CA SER A 323 13.02 5.39 2.16
C SER A 323 13.32 5.81 0.72
N THR A 324 14.37 5.30 0.08
CA THR A 324 14.64 5.55 -1.35
C THR A 324 13.46 5.12 -2.21
N VAL A 325 13.01 3.87 -2.06
CA VAL A 325 11.89 3.33 -2.86
C VAL A 325 10.55 3.99 -2.51
N HIS A 326 10.31 4.30 -1.23
CA HIS A 326 9.10 5.03 -0.83
C HIS A 326 9.09 6.46 -1.38
N HIS A 327 10.21 7.19 -1.40
CA HIS A 327 10.26 8.51 -2.03
C HIS A 327 10.14 8.45 -3.55
N ALA A 328 10.53 7.34 -4.19
CA ALA A 328 10.30 7.10 -5.62
C ALA A 328 8.81 6.87 -5.94
N ASN A 329 8.05 6.16 -5.08
CA ASN A 329 6.59 6.10 -5.18
C ASN A 329 5.88 6.10 -3.81
N PRO A 330 5.51 7.28 -3.27
CA PRO A 330 4.88 7.38 -1.95
C PRO A 330 3.49 6.74 -1.84
N SER A 331 2.85 6.37 -2.96
CA SER A 331 1.57 5.66 -2.95
C SER A 331 1.71 4.18 -2.55
N LYS A 332 2.93 3.63 -2.58
CA LYS A 332 3.21 2.22 -2.30
C LYS A 332 3.73 2.02 -0.88
N GLY A 333 3.29 0.93 -0.26
CA GLY A 333 3.76 0.54 1.06
C GLY A 333 5.18 -0.03 1.01
N THR A 334 5.84 -0.04 2.17
CA THR A 334 7.06 -0.82 2.39
C THR A 334 6.85 -1.72 3.61
N PHE A 335 7.31 -2.95 3.52
CA PHE A 335 6.97 -4.03 4.45
C PHE A 335 8.25 -4.81 4.78
N PHE A 336 8.73 -4.72 6.01
CA PHE A 336 9.78 -5.63 6.50
C PHE A 336 9.14 -7.00 6.78
N THR A 337 9.49 -7.99 5.96
CA THR A 337 8.79 -9.29 5.90
C THR A 337 9.58 -10.44 6.54
N GLU A 338 10.92 -10.39 6.52
CA GLU A 338 11.73 -11.42 7.17
C GLU A 338 13.01 -10.86 7.81
N CYS A 339 13.37 -11.43 8.95
CA CYS A 339 14.72 -11.39 9.49
C CYS A 339 14.93 -12.50 10.52
N SER A 340 16.00 -13.27 10.38
CA SER A 340 16.37 -14.30 11.36
C SER A 340 17.17 -13.73 12.52
N GLY A 341 16.78 -14.08 13.75
CA GLY A 341 17.71 -14.02 14.88
C GLY A 341 18.75 -15.13 14.78
N ILE A 342 19.92 -14.95 15.37
CA ILE A 342 21.05 -15.89 15.28
C ILE A 342 21.58 -16.17 16.70
N GLU A 343 21.96 -17.41 16.96
CA GLU A 343 22.59 -17.82 18.21
C GLU A 343 24.01 -17.23 18.35
N SER A 344 24.27 -16.59 19.48
CA SER A 344 25.60 -16.04 19.77
C SER A 344 26.62 -17.16 19.98
N SER A 345 27.89 -16.87 19.66
CA SER A 345 29.04 -17.78 19.87
C SER A 345 29.17 -18.34 21.31
N ASN A 346 28.58 -17.64 22.29
CA ASN A 346 28.14 -18.22 23.55
C ASN A 346 26.62 -18.15 23.62
N ARG A 347 25.94 -19.31 23.58
CA ARG A 347 24.48 -19.45 23.64
C ARG A 347 23.81 -18.64 24.76
N ALA A 348 24.47 -18.46 25.91
CA ALA A 348 23.94 -17.67 27.03
C ALA A 348 23.83 -16.16 26.72
N ASN A 349 24.69 -15.62 25.86
CA ASN A 349 24.65 -14.22 25.42
C ASN A 349 23.54 -13.93 24.39
N THR A 350 23.01 -14.96 23.72
CA THR A 350 22.03 -14.81 22.62
C THR A 350 20.88 -13.87 22.92
N PHE A 351 20.36 -13.85 24.16
CA PHE A 351 19.29 -12.93 24.53
C PHE A 351 19.72 -11.46 24.47
N LYS A 352 20.81 -11.10 25.15
CA LYS A 352 21.29 -9.70 25.19
C LYS A 352 21.77 -9.22 23.82
N ASP A 353 22.39 -10.10 23.05
CA ASP A 353 22.95 -9.77 21.75
C ASP A 353 21.82 -9.60 20.72
N THR A 354 20.83 -10.51 20.72
CA THR A 354 19.63 -10.39 19.87
C THR A 354 18.78 -9.18 20.25
N LEU A 355 18.60 -8.89 21.55
CA LEU A 355 17.86 -7.71 22.04
C LEU A 355 18.47 -6.42 21.48
N TRP A 356 19.79 -6.28 21.58
CA TRP A 356 20.53 -5.16 21.02
C TRP A 356 20.41 -5.11 19.49
N TYR A 357 20.74 -6.23 18.83
CA TYR A 357 20.97 -6.28 17.39
C TYR A 357 19.66 -6.09 16.60
N HIS A 358 18.57 -6.73 17.02
CA HIS A 358 17.26 -6.56 16.40
C HIS A 358 16.68 -5.17 16.66
N SER A 359 16.97 -4.54 17.79
CA SER A 359 16.51 -3.18 18.08
C SER A 359 17.28 -2.16 17.25
N THR A 360 18.61 -2.16 17.35
CA THR A 360 19.52 -1.18 16.72
C THR A 360 19.51 -1.25 15.20
N ASN A 361 19.58 -2.44 14.59
CA ASN A 361 19.86 -2.57 13.15
C ASN A 361 18.59 -2.82 12.32
N TYR A 362 17.55 -3.40 12.91
CA TYR A 362 16.39 -3.89 12.16
C TYR A 362 15.09 -3.15 12.52
N THR A 363 14.66 -3.24 13.77
CA THR A 363 13.30 -2.83 14.19
C THR A 363 13.11 -1.32 14.12
N PHE A 364 13.99 -0.55 14.77
CA PHE A 364 13.90 0.92 14.71
C PHE A 364 14.26 1.47 13.32
N PRO A 365 15.33 1.02 12.64
CA PRO A 365 15.62 1.48 11.28
C PRO A 365 14.49 1.20 10.28
N ALA A 366 13.89 0.01 10.28
CA ALA A 366 12.78 -0.29 9.37
C ALA A 366 11.54 0.57 9.65
N VAL A 367 11.12 0.73 10.92
CA VAL A 367 9.96 1.58 11.25
C VAL A 367 10.22 3.07 10.97
N ARG A 368 11.44 3.58 11.21
CA ARG A 368 11.79 4.98 10.88
C ARG A 368 11.91 5.20 9.36
N ASN A 369 12.25 4.16 8.59
CA ASN A 369 12.24 4.16 7.12
C ASN A 369 10.93 3.53 6.58
N TRP A 370 9.79 4.09 7.00
CA TRP A 370 8.45 3.85 6.43
C TRP A 370 7.85 2.42 6.56
N SER A 371 8.52 1.43 7.14
CA SER A 371 7.99 0.05 7.18
C SER A 371 6.65 -0.03 7.93
N LYS A 372 5.66 -0.64 7.28
CA LYS A 372 4.32 -0.91 7.84
C LYS A 372 4.27 -2.17 8.72
N THR A 373 5.29 -3.02 8.63
CA THR A 373 5.39 -4.28 9.37
C THR A 373 6.75 -4.45 10.03
N ILE A 374 6.84 -5.33 11.04
CA ILE A 374 8.09 -6.00 11.41
C ILE A 374 7.78 -7.48 11.60
N SER A 375 8.52 -8.33 10.88
CA SER A 375 8.32 -9.76 10.86
C SER A 375 9.67 -10.47 11.00
N PHE A 376 9.86 -11.22 12.08
CA PHE A 376 11.05 -12.08 12.26
C PHE A 376 10.74 -13.50 11.79
N TRP A 377 11.75 -14.27 11.40
CA TRP A 377 11.56 -15.47 10.58
C TRP A 377 10.69 -16.55 11.25
N ASN A 378 11.24 -17.33 12.18
CA ASN A 378 10.53 -18.45 12.82
C ASN A 378 9.78 -18.00 14.10
N LEU A 379 8.48 -18.30 14.22
CA LEU A 379 7.74 -18.10 15.48
C LEU A 379 8.24 -19.03 16.60
N ALA A 380 8.57 -20.27 16.27
CA ALA A 380 9.08 -21.26 17.21
C ALA A 380 10.12 -22.16 16.56
N LEU A 381 11.14 -22.57 17.32
CA LEU A 381 12.06 -23.66 17.00
C LEU A 381 12.30 -24.50 18.26
N ASN A 382 12.84 -25.71 18.12
CA ASN A 382 13.22 -26.54 19.28
C ASN A 382 14.56 -26.10 19.92
N GLU A 383 14.97 -26.73 21.03
CA GLU A 383 16.26 -26.47 21.72
C GLU A 383 17.52 -26.63 20.82
N ASN A 384 17.38 -27.30 19.67
CA ASN A 384 18.43 -27.52 18.68
C ASN A 384 18.27 -26.59 17.45
N ASN A 385 17.47 -25.52 17.56
CA ASN A 385 17.24 -24.51 16.52
C ASN A 385 16.72 -25.08 15.20
N GLY A 386 15.88 -26.11 15.25
CA GLY A 386 15.35 -26.77 14.06
C GLY A 386 13.95 -27.38 14.22
N PRO A 387 13.55 -28.31 13.34
CA PRO A 387 14.34 -28.83 12.20
C PRO A 387 14.71 -27.73 11.17
N VAL A 388 15.78 -27.95 10.40
CA VAL A 388 16.26 -27.02 9.36
C VAL A 388 17.08 -27.80 8.32
N GLN A 389 17.08 -27.35 7.08
CA GLN A 389 17.79 -27.97 5.96
C GLN A 389 18.55 -26.90 5.14
N GLY A 390 19.86 -27.07 4.98
CA GLY A 390 20.70 -26.23 4.12
C GLY A 390 20.99 -24.79 4.63
N ALA A 391 20.06 -24.14 5.32
CA ALA A 391 20.26 -22.86 5.99
C ALA A 391 20.78 -23.02 7.43
N CYS A 392 21.25 -21.91 8.03
CA CYS A 392 21.50 -21.77 9.47
C CYS A 392 22.43 -22.82 10.12
N THR A 393 23.24 -23.55 9.35
CA THR A 393 24.06 -24.66 9.85
C THR A 393 25.34 -24.22 10.56
N SER A 394 26.01 -23.19 10.03
CA SER A 394 27.22 -22.59 10.61
C SER A 394 26.94 -21.50 11.65
N SER A 395 25.69 -21.05 11.75
CA SER A 395 25.22 -19.99 12.65
C SER A 395 23.73 -20.24 12.91
N PRO A 396 23.38 -21.00 13.97
CA PRO A 396 22.01 -21.45 14.20
C PRO A 396 21.03 -20.29 14.33
N CYS A 397 19.98 -20.28 13.51
CA CYS A 397 18.95 -19.24 13.57
C CYS A 397 17.98 -19.52 14.73
N THR A 398 17.47 -18.47 15.38
CA THR A 398 16.64 -18.59 16.59
C THR A 398 15.18 -18.21 16.32
N GLY A 399 14.27 -18.94 16.97
CA GLY A 399 12.84 -18.64 16.95
C GLY A 399 12.47 -17.52 17.95
N ILE A 400 11.35 -16.84 17.69
CA ILE A 400 10.73 -15.87 18.62
C ILE A 400 10.50 -16.53 20.00
N VAL A 401 10.12 -17.81 20.03
CA VAL A 401 10.26 -18.70 21.18
C VAL A 401 11.10 -19.94 20.86
N THR A 402 11.66 -20.56 21.89
CA THR A 402 12.20 -21.93 21.84
C THR A 402 11.21 -22.87 22.52
N VAL A 403 10.85 -23.99 21.89
CA VAL A 403 10.09 -25.07 22.54
C VAL A 403 11.06 -26.04 23.18
N ASN A 404 10.82 -26.33 24.45
CA ASN A 404 11.71 -27.08 25.33
C ASN A 404 11.33 -28.57 25.35
N ASN A 405 12.32 -29.47 25.43
CA ASN A 405 12.13 -30.93 25.42
C ASN A 405 11.33 -31.46 26.63
N ASN A 406 11.19 -30.65 27.69
CA ASN A 406 10.34 -30.94 28.85
C ASN A 406 8.86 -30.55 28.65
N GLY A 407 8.44 -30.17 27.45
CA GLY A 407 7.05 -29.79 27.15
C GLY A 407 6.67 -28.38 27.59
N THR A 408 7.65 -27.50 27.83
CA THR A 408 7.46 -26.06 28.08
C THR A 408 8.04 -25.23 26.93
N TYR A 409 8.06 -23.90 27.04
CA TYR A 409 8.71 -23.03 26.05
C TYR A 409 9.38 -21.84 26.72
N THR A 410 10.41 -21.31 26.06
CA THR A 410 11.25 -20.18 26.48
C THR A 410 11.03 -19.00 25.55
N ARG A 411 10.74 -17.81 26.10
CA ARG A 411 10.63 -16.57 25.32
C ARG A 411 12.03 -16.01 25.04
N ASN A 412 12.37 -15.84 23.76
CA ASN A 412 13.64 -15.27 23.32
C ASN A 412 13.52 -13.76 23.11
N ALA A 413 14.64 -13.06 22.87
CA ALA A 413 14.63 -11.60 22.77
C ALA A 413 13.69 -11.09 21.67
N GLY A 414 13.55 -11.82 20.55
CA GLY A 414 12.58 -11.49 19.49
C GLY A 414 11.14 -11.33 19.97
N TYR A 415 10.68 -12.12 20.96
CA TYR A 415 9.35 -11.97 21.58
C TYR A 415 9.21 -10.60 22.26
N TYR A 416 10.24 -10.15 22.99
CA TYR A 416 10.20 -8.88 23.71
C TYR A 416 10.41 -7.69 22.77
N VAL A 417 11.31 -7.80 21.79
CA VAL A 417 11.52 -6.79 20.75
C VAL A 417 10.22 -6.53 19.97
N LEU A 418 9.53 -7.59 19.53
CA LEU A 418 8.21 -7.43 18.90
C LEU A 418 7.19 -6.87 19.89
N GLY A 419 7.10 -7.43 21.10
CA GLY A 419 6.10 -7.07 22.10
C GLY A 419 6.17 -5.63 22.63
N HIS A 420 7.35 -5.03 22.66
CA HIS A 420 7.53 -3.61 22.95
C HIS A 420 6.84 -2.68 21.94
N PHE A 421 6.59 -3.16 20.72
CA PHE A 421 5.72 -2.52 19.74
C PHE A 421 4.32 -3.13 19.77
N SER A 422 4.18 -4.42 19.44
CA SER A 422 2.91 -5.06 19.08
C SER A 422 1.83 -5.04 20.17
N LYS A 423 2.19 -5.07 21.47
CA LYS A 423 1.20 -4.99 22.55
C LYS A 423 0.52 -3.61 22.57
N PHE A 424 1.26 -2.56 22.22
CA PHE A 424 0.90 -1.16 22.39
C PHE A 424 0.49 -0.47 21.07
N VAL A 425 1.15 -0.80 19.97
CA VAL A 425 0.93 -0.27 18.62
C VAL A 425 0.00 -1.21 17.86
N LYS A 426 -1.29 -0.85 17.81
CA LYS A 426 -2.32 -1.68 17.16
C LYS A 426 -2.26 -1.55 15.62
N PRO A 427 -2.78 -2.53 14.85
CA PRO A 427 -3.09 -2.33 13.44
C PRO A 427 -3.94 -1.07 13.24
N GLY A 428 -3.62 -0.27 12.22
CA GLY A 428 -4.23 1.04 11.99
C GLY A 428 -3.57 2.20 12.76
N ALA A 429 -2.63 1.95 13.67
CA ALA A 429 -1.85 3.01 14.30
C ALA A 429 -0.98 3.76 13.28
N VAL A 430 -0.85 5.07 13.42
CA VAL A 430 -0.02 5.91 12.54
C VAL A 430 1.27 6.26 13.28
N ARG A 431 2.43 6.04 12.65
CA ARG A 431 3.72 6.55 13.16
C ARG A 431 3.66 8.09 13.13
N ILE A 432 4.05 8.72 14.24
CA ILE A 432 4.12 10.19 14.36
C ILE A 432 5.59 10.66 14.52
N GLY A 433 5.81 11.96 14.37
CA GLY A 433 7.12 12.59 14.49
C GLY A 433 7.74 12.36 15.86
N SER A 434 9.00 11.91 15.86
CA SER A 434 9.85 11.87 17.05
C SER A 434 11.29 12.14 16.64
N SER A 435 11.96 13.06 17.35
CA SER A 435 13.29 13.56 17.00
C SER A 435 14.33 12.43 16.91
N ASP A 436 15.34 12.63 16.07
CA ASP A 436 16.57 11.84 16.16
C ASP A 436 17.35 12.23 17.43
N THR A 437 18.21 11.32 17.89
CA THR A 437 18.84 11.37 19.22
C THR A 437 20.33 10.96 19.13
N THR A 438 20.96 10.58 20.24
CA THR A 438 22.31 10.00 20.23
C THR A 438 22.35 8.67 19.48
N SER A 439 23.53 8.23 19.04
CA SER A 439 23.74 6.89 18.47
C SER A 439 23.37 5.74 19.43
N SER A 440 23.34 6.00 20.75
CA SER A 440 22.89 5.05 21.78
C SER A 440 21.36 4.97 21.90
N ILE A 441 20.61 6.02 21.57
CA ILE A 441 19.15 6.08 21.78
C ILE A 441 18.43 6.02 20.44
N SER A 442 17.72 4.93 20.21
CA SER A 442 16.76 4.79 19.10
C SER A 442 15.34 4.94 19.62
N ASN A 443 14.47 5.64 18.89
CA ASN A 443 13.09 5.90 19.33
C ASN A 443 12.08 5.90 18.16
N ALA A 444 10.81 5.61 18.46
CA ALA A 444 9.70 5.72 17.52
C ALA A 444 8.39 6.00 18.27
N ALA A 445 7.63 6.99 17.81
CA ALA A 445 6.33 7.37 18.38
C ALA A 445 5.17 7.02 17.44
N PHE A 446 4.01 6.72 18.02
CA PHE A 446 2.78 6.30 17.31
C PHE A 446 1.52 6.91 17.94
N ARG A 447 0.46 7.01 17.15
CA ARG A 447 -0.92 7.25 17.60
C ARG A 447 -1.81 6.11 17.12
N ASN A 448 -2.45 5.40 18.05
CA ASN A 448 -3.41 4.33 17.75
C ASN A 448 -4.75 4.89 17.23
N PRO A 449 -5.63 4.04 16.64
CA PRO A 449 -6.97 4.44 16.23
C PRO A 449 -7.85 4.99 17.36
N ASP A 450 -7.67 4.52 18.60
CA ASP A 450 -8.38 4.99 19.80
C ASP A 450 -7.85 6.34 20.34
N GLY A 451 -6.93 6.99 19.62
CA GLY A 451 -6.30 8.25 20.01
C GLY A 451 -5.19 8.12 21.05
N SER A 452 -4.95 6.93 21.62
CA SER A 452 -3.82 6.70 22.53
C SER A 452 -2.48 6.89 21.81
N ARG A 453 -1.46 7.30 22.58
CA ARG A 453 -0.11 7.59 22.10
C ARG A 453 0.87 6.60 22.71
N VAL A 454 1.86 6.20 21.91
CA VAL A 454 2.92 5.25 22.30
C VAL A 454 4.27 5.82 21.90
N LEU A 455 5.27 5.70 22.77
CA LEU A 455 6.68 5.92 22.45
C LEU A 455 7.44 4.64 22.83
N VAL A 456 8.13 4.04 21.87
CA VAL A 456 9.09 2.94 22.13
C VAL A 456 10.50 3.52 22.06
N VAL A 457 11.37 3.15 23.00
CA VAL A 457 12.76 3.60 23.11
C VAL A 457 13.67 2.39 23.32
N HIS A 458 14.80 2.36 22.62
CA HIS A 458 15.92 1.46 22.86
C HIS A 458 17.13 2.26 23.32
N ASN A 459 17.77 1.85 24.42
CA ASN A 459 19.12 2.28 24.77
C ASN A 459 20.11 1.16 24.42
N GLY A 460 20.87 1.33 23.35
CA GLY A 460 21.89 0.41 22.88
C GLY A 460 23.29 0.58 23.50
N GLY A 461 23.50 1.45 24.49
CA GLY A 461 24.81 1.56 25.14
C GLY A 461 24.97 2.73 26.11
N GLY A 462 25.60 2.44 27.26
CA GLY A 462 25.85 3.38 28.34
C GLY A 462 24.62 3.70 29.20
N SER A 463 24.85 4.48 30.25
CA SER A 463 23.79 5.02 31.12
C SER A 463 23.17 6.27 30.49
N ASN A 464 21.89 6.21 30.13
CA ASN A 464 21.18 7.32 29.49
C ASN A 464 19.88 7.64 30.24
N SER A 465 19.54 8.93 30.31
CA SER A 465 18.29 9.44 30.86
C SER A 465 17.58 10.29 29.81
N ILE A 466 16.36 9.91 29.45
CA ILE A 466 15.57 10.63 28.46
C ILE A 466 14.70 11.67 29.14
N LYS A 467 14.63 12.86 28.55
CA LYS A 467 13.55 13.82 28.71
C LYS A 467 12.63 13.66 27.50
N VAL A 468 11.39 13.26 27.72
CA VAL A 468 10.37 13.28 26.65
C VAL A 468 9.64 14.61 26.71
N ASN A 469 9.43 15.24 25.55
CA ASN A 469 8.66 16.45 25.37
C ASN A 469 7.57 16.21 24.32
N ILE A 470 6.33 16.61 24.63
CA ILE A 470 5.21 16.52 23.70
C ILE A 470 4.20 17.62 24.02
N ASP A 471 3.84 18.42 23.01
CA ASP A 471 2.91 19.55 23.13
C ASP A 471 3.27 20.54 24.29
N GLY A 472 4.57 20.66 24.62
CA GLY A 472 5.11 21.48 25.70
C GLY A 472 5.09 20.84 27.10
N GLN A 473 4.50 19.66 27.26
CA GLN A 473 4.50 18.88 28.49
C GLN A 473 5.66 17.88 28.50
N THR A 474 6.25 17.62 29.68
CA THR A 474 7.43 16.75 29.79
C THR A 474 7.29 15.63 30.81
N PHE A 475 8.17 14.63 30.69
CA PHE A 475 8.55 13.72 31.77
C PHE A 475 10.02 13.29 31.59
N GLY A 476 10.64 12.75 32.65
CA GLY A 476 11.99 12.17 32.61
C GLY A 476 11.97 10.68 32.92
N TYR A 477 12.89 9.89 32.36
CA TYR A 477 13.07 8.47 32.68
C TYR A 477 14.52 8.00 32.46
N ASN A 478 15.04 7.15 33.35
CA ASN A 478 16.36 6.53 33.22
C ASN A 478 16.24 5.22 32.43
N VAL A 479 16.81 5.15 31.22
CA VAL A 479 16.70 3.98 30.34
C VAL A 479 17.94 3.09 30.56
N PRO A 480 17.81 1.87 31.12
CA PRO A 480 18.97 1.00 31.38
C PRO A 480 19.78 0.66 30.13
N GLU A 481 21.05 0.28 30.29
CA GLU A 481 21.90 -0.13 29.17
C GLU A 481 21.41 -1.44 28.52
N ASN A 482 21.36 -1.45 27.18
CA ASN A 482 20.82 -2.54 26.35
C ASN A 482 19.43 -2.97 26.85
N SER A 483 18.50 -2.02 26.77
CA SER A 483 17.11 -2.19 27.21
C SER A 483 16.13 -1.55 26.25
N LEU A 484 14.92 -2.12 26.23
CA LEU A 484 13.75 -1.53 25.61
C LEU A 484 12.82 -0.98 26.69
N VAL A 485 12.28 0.21 26.45
CA VAL A 485 11.24 0.82 27.29
C VAL A 485 10.12 1.35 26.40
N THR A 486 8.88 0.96 26.71
CA THR A 486 7.67 1.50 26.06
C THR A 486 6.89 2.36 27.04
N PHE A 487 6.50 3.54 26.57
CA PHE A 487 5.63 4.50 27.23
C PHE A 487 4.29 4.54 26.50
N ALA A 488 3.17 4.37 27.20
CA ALA A 488 1.82 4.40 26.60
C ALA A 488 0.85 5.27 27.42
N TRP A 489 0.10 6.16 26.78
CA TRP A 489 -0.80 7.10 27.45
C TRP A 489 -1.98 7.56 26.58
N GLY A 490 -3.06 8.03 27.22
CA GLY A 490 -4.31 8.39 26.55
C GLY A 490 -5.13 7.19 26.08
N GLY A 491 -6.23 7.47 25.38
CA GLY A 491 -7.26 6.48 25.03
C GLY A 491 -7.98 5.91 26.26
N ASN A 492 -8.75 4.84 26.09
CA ASN A 492 -9.48 4.18 27.19
C ASN A 492 -8.61 3.22 28.04
N GLY A 493 -7.29 3.50 28.11
CA GLY A 493 -6.42 3.20 29.26
C GLY A 493 -6.01 1.76 29.56
N ASN A 494 -6.68 0.73 29.03
CA ASN A 494 -6.40 -0.65 29.44
C ASN A 494 -5.27 -1.32 28.63
N TRP A 495 -4.04 -1.13 29.08
CA TRP A 495 -2.82 -1.74 28.50
C TRP A 495 -2.37 -3.03 29.22
N GLY A 496 -3.21 -3.57 30.12
CA GLY A 496 -3.02 -4.83 30.84
C GLY A 496 -2.36 -4.68 32.21
N GLY A 497 -3.13 -4.83 33.31
CA GLY A 497 -2.60 -4.65 34.67
C GLY A 497 -3.58 -4.96 35.81
N THR A 498 -3.99 -6.23 35.94
CA THR A 498 -4.62 -6.87 37.12
C THR A 498 -5.53 -6.03 38.03
N GLY A 499 -6.84 -6.16 37.85
CA GLY A 499 -7.86 -5.93 38.89
C GLY A 499 -8.92 -7.04 38.80
N GLY A 500 -9.20 -7.75 39.88
CA GLY A 500 -10.02 -8.98 39.85
C GLY A 500 -11.47 -8.79 40.27
N VAL A 501 -12.39 -9.51 39.63
CA VAL A 501 -13.80 -9.70 40.06
C VAL A 501 -14.17 -11.18 39.91
N SER A 502 -15.06 -11.67 40.79
CA SER A 502 -15.56 -13.05 40.85
C SER A 502 -16.46 -13.44 39.67
N GLY A 503 -16.56 -14.74 39.38
CA GLY A 503 -17.12 -15.25 38.11
C GLY A 503 -18.63 -15.50 38.05
N GLY A 504 -19.17 -15.27 36.85
CA GLY A 504 -20.36 -15.90 36.26
C GLY A 504 -21.75 -15.48 36.80
N PRO A 505 -22.85 -15.96 36.17
CA PRO A 505 -22.96 -16.53 34.81
C PRO A 505 -24.05 -15.86 33.93
N ASP A 506 -23.91 -16.00 32.61
CA ASP A 506 -24.93 -15.74 31.56
C ASP A 506 -25.47 -14.29 31.43
N GLY A 507 -26.07 -13.96 30.28
CA GLY A 507 -26.78 -12.68 30.05
C GLY A 507 -26.38 -11.91 28.78
N SER A 508 -26.90 -12.30 27.62
CA SER A 508 -27.33 -11.32 26.61
C SER A 508 -28.69 -10.74 27.00
N PRO A 509 -29.16 -9.57 26.48
CA PRO A 509 -28.61 -8.77 25.37
C PRO A 509 -28.40 -7.28 25.71
N GLY A 510 -27.88 -6.50 24.75
CA GLY A 510 -27.93 -5.02 24.81
C GLY A 510 -27.18 -4.34 23.66
N GLN A 511 -27.90 -3.69 22.74
CA GLN A 511 -27.29 -2.88 21.67
C GLN A 511 -26.88 -1.49 22.19
N GLY A 512 -25.71 -1.01 21.76
CA GLY A 512 -25.17 0.30 22.15
C GLY A 512 -24.04 0.73 21.22
N GLY A 513 -24.33 0.85 19.92
CA GLY A 513 -23.34 1.06 18.87
C GLY A 513 -22.68 2.44 18.93
N GLY A 514 -21.34 2.45 18.93
CA GLY A 514 -20.49 3.62 18.73
C GLY A 514 -19.48 3.35 17.62
N ASP A 515 -19.98 2.96 16.44
CA ASP A 515 -19.17 2.56 15.29
C ASP A 515 -18.69 3.76 14.47
N ASP A 516 -17.37 3.85 14.25
CA ASP A 516 -16.77 4.59 13.13
C ASP A 516 -16.19 3.61 12.09
N GLN A 517 -16.97 2.57 11.77
CA GLN A 517 -16.67 1.66 10.67
C GLN A 517 -16.92 2.40 9.35
N ASP A 518 -15.89 2.59 8.53
CA ASP A 518 -16.12 2.72 7.09
C ASP A 518 -16.44 1.31 6.55
N PRO A 519 -17.62 1.07 5.93
CA PRO A 519 -17.90 -0.20 5.28
C PRO A 519 -16.90 -0.47 4.14
N PRO A 520 -16.61 -1.75 3.83
CA PRO A 520 -15.50 -2.12 2.95
C PRO A 520 -15.65 -1.58 1.52
N ASP A 521 -14.51 -1.28 0.90
CA ASP A 521 -14.42 -0.92 -0.51
C ASP A 521 -15.10 -1.99 -1.39
N VAL A 522 -16.15 -1.60 -2.11
CA VAL A 522 -16.76 -2.44 -3.14
C VAL A 522 -16.02 -2.29 -4.46
N PRO A 523 -15.93 -3.34 -5.30
CA PRO A 523 -15.32 -3.24 -6.63
C PRO A 523 -15.98 -2.15 -7.47
N GLY A 524 -15.17 -1.27 -8.05
CA GLY A 524 -15.64 -0.13 -8.81
C GLY A 524 -14.50 0.77 -9.31
N THR A 525 -14.80 1.71 -10.22
CA THR A 525 -13.81 2.67 -10.72
C THR A 525 -13.80 3.92 -9.85
N ALA A 526 -12.65 4.23 -9.24
CA ALA A 526 -12.50 5.30 -8.26
C ALA A 526 -11.82 6.56 -8.84
N GLY A 527 -12.28 7.75 -8.44
CA GLY A 527 -11.72 9.03 -8.86
C GLY A 527 -12.71 10.19 -8.77
N ALA A 528 -12.38 11.29 -9.46
CA ALA A 528 -13.26 12.45 -9.55
C ALA A 528 -14.32 12.27 -10.64
N ILE A 529 -15.58 12.59 -10.31
CA ILE A 529 -16.64 12.78 -11.31
C ILE A 529 -16.63 14.28 -11.65
N THR A 530 -16.24 14.63 -12.87
CA THR A 530 -16.22 16.02 -13.36
C THR A 530 -17.43 16.30 -14.23
N GLY A 531 -17.86 17.56 -14.35
CA GLY A 531 -19.02 17.94 -15.16
C GLY A 531 -18.99 19.40 -15.58
N LEU A 532 -20.13 20.09 -15.44
CA LEU A 532 -20.33 21.46 -15.87
C LEU A 532 -19.18 22.40 -15.41
N ALA A 533 -18.66 23.20 -16.35
CA ALA A 533 -17.53 24.11 -16.13
C ALA A 533 -16.25 23.44 -15.59
N ASN A 534 -16.03 22.15 -15.86
CA ASN A 534 -14.93 21.32 -15.36
C ASN A 534 -14.88 21.19 -13.83
N LYS A 535 -16.02 21.44 -13.15
CA LYS A 535 -16.16 21.30 -11.69
C LYS A 535 -16.52 19.86 -11.32
N CYS A 536 -16.25 19.51 -10.06
CA CYS A 536 -16.41 18.18 -9.52
C CYS A 536 -17.75 18.00 -8.79
N VAL A 537 -18.26 16.76 -8.78
CA VAL A 537 -19.26 16.32 -7.81
C VAL A 537 -18.58 16.24 -6.44
N ASP A 538 -19.14 16.91 -5.44
CA ASP A 538 -18.48 17.24 -4.18
C ASP A 538 -19.43 17.05 -2.99
N VAL A 539 -18.93 16.49 -1.89
CA VAL A 539 -19.66 16.43 -0.61
C VAL A 539 -19.41 17.72 0.18
N ARG A 540 -20.48 18.47 0.46
CA ARG A 540 -20.41 19.78 1.11
C ARG A 540 -19.61 19.76 2.42
N SER A 541 -18.88 20.84 2.67
CA SER A 541 -17.99 21.02 3.84
C SER A 541 -16.86 19.97 3.91
N GLY A 542 -16.19 19.74 2.78
CA GLY A 542 -15.01 18.87 2.71
C GLY A 542 -15.29 17.39 2.98
N GLY A 543 -16.57 17.00 3.07
CA GLY A 543 -16.99 15.66 3.48
C GLY A 543 -16.53 15.28 4.89
N GLU A 544 -16.20 16.24 5.76
CA GLU A 544 -15.65 15.96 7.10
C GLU A 544 -16.61 15.11 7.95
N THR A 545 -17.92 15.37 7.84
CA THR A 545 -18.96 14.57 8.50
C THR A 545 -19.48 13.47 7.57
N LYS A 546 -19.48 12.21 8.06
CA LYS A 546 -20.19 11.07 7.43
C LYS A 546 -21.72 11.12 7.66
N ALA A 547 -22.29 12.31 7.83
CA ALA A 547 -23.68 12.48 8.23
C ALA A 547 -24.65 12.16 7.07
N ASN A 548 -25.68 11.38 7.38
CA ASN A 548 -26.76 11.08 6.44
C ASN A 548 -27.55 12.35 6.11
N GLY A 549 -27.74 12.62 4.81
CA GLY A 549 -28.34 13.85 4.32
C GLY A 549 -27.34 14.98 4.04
N THR A 550 -26.03 14.78 4.23
CA THR A 550 -25.02 15.78 3.82
C THR A 550 -25.09 16.01 2.31
N VAL A 551 -25.21 17.28 1.94
CA VAL A 551 -25.50 17.73 0.56
C VAL A 551 -24.39 17.36 -0.43
N VAL A 552 -24.79 16.85 -1.59
CA VAL A 552 -23.92 16.70 -2.76
C VAL A 552 -24.12 17.89 -3.70
N GLN A 553 -23.02 18.48 -4.14
CA GLN A 553 -22.96 19.77 -4.81
C GLN A 553 -21.95 19.79 -5.97
N LEU A 554 -22.03 20.81 -6.82
CA LEU A 554 -20.97 21.18 -7.76
C LEU A 554 -19.95 22.07 -7.03
N TYR A 555 -18.65 21.75 -7.14
CA TYR A 555 -17.57 22.55 -6.54
C TYR A 555 -16.28 22.46 -7.37
N ASP A 556 -15.37 23.44 -7.23
CA ASP A 556 -14.05 23.37 -7.87
C ASP A 556 -13.30 22.08 -7.52
N CYS A 557 -12.73 21.43 -8.53
CA CYS A 557 -11.96 20.21 -8.35
C CYS A 557 -10.69 20.50 -7.52
N ASN A 558 -10.67 19.99 -6.29
CA ASN A 558 -9.67 20.26 -5.25
C ASN A 558 -8.93 18.99 -4.77
N GLY A 559 -9.30 17.81 -5.28
CA GLY A 559 -8.62 16.53 -5.02
C GLY A 559 -8.85 15.94 -3.63
N THR A 560 -9.67 16.57 -2.78
CA THR A 560 -10.00 16.09 -1.44
C THR A 560 -10.89 14.84 -1.47
N ILE A 561 -11.00 14.16 -0.33
CA ILE A 561 -11.86 12.98 -0.16
C ILE A 561 -13.35 13.25 -0.45
N ALA A 562 -13.81 14.50 -0.38
CA ALA A 562 -15.17 14.91 -0.75
C ALA A 562 -15.51 14.68 -2.24
N GLN A 563 -14.48 14.52 -3.07
CA GLN A 563 -14.59 14.41 -4.53
C GLN A 563 -14.06 13.06 -5.06
N ARG A 564 -13.63 12.15 -4.18
CA ARG A 564 -13.17 10.81 -4.55
C ARG A 564 -14.32 9.82 -4.46
N TRP A 565 -15.05 9.73 -5.56
CA TRP A 565 -16.17 8.82 -5.73
C TRP A 565 -15.71 7.46 -6.26
N ILE A 566 -16.49 6.43 -5.98
CA ILE A 566 -16.36 5.08 -6.55
C ILE A 566 -17.65 4.82 -7.35
N ILE A 567 -17.51 4.58 -8.66
CA ILE A 567 -18.59 4.01 -9.48
C ILE A 567 -18.56 2.50 -9.23
N ALA A 568 -19.46 1.99 -8.40
CA ALA A 568 -19.41 0.60 -7.95
C ALA A 568 -20.16 -0.35 -8.91
N ASN A 569 -19.65 -1.59 -9.00
CA ASN A 569 -20.17 -2.63 -9.87
C ASN A 569 -21.56 -3.16 -9.44
N ASP A 570 -22.08 -2.72 -8.29
CA ASP A 570 -23.41 -3.03 -7.74
C ASP A 570 -24.47 -1.98 -8.10
N GLY A 571 -24.14 -1.04 -9.00
CA GLY A 571 -25.01 0.07 -9.42
C GLY A 571 -25.01 1.27 -8.48
N THR A 572 -24.30 1.23 -7.34
CA THR A 572 -24.18 2.39 -6.44
C THR A 572 -23.05 3.33 -6.87
N ILE A 573 -23.17 4.60 -6.48
CA ILE A 573 -22.07 5.58 -6.58
C ILE A 573 -21.73 5.97 -5.14
N ARG A 574 -20.48 5.77 -4.71
CA ARG A 574 -20.10 5.83 -3.29
C ARG A 574 -18.98 6.83 -2.98
N VAL A 575 -18.97 7.38 -1.76
CA VAL A 575 -17.92 8.24 -1.21
C VAL A 575 -17.85 8.05 0.31
N ARG A 576 -16.65 7.89 0.89
CA ARG A 576 -16.45 7.65 2.35
C ARG A 576 -17.42 6.62 2.95
N GLY A 577 -17.57 5.46 2.32
CA GLY A 577 -18.48 4.39 2.76
C GLY A 577 -19.99 4.66 2.61
N LYS A 578 -20.39 5.87 2.22
CA LYS A 578 -21.78 6.29 1.99
C LYS A 578 -22.13 6.21 0.50
N CYS A 579 -23.42 6.04 0.21
CA CYS A 579 -23.97 6.02 -1.15
C CYS A 579 -24.53 7.41 -1.52
N LEU A 580 -24.39 7.79 -2.79
CA LEU A 580 -25.11 8.89 -3.42
C LEU A 580 -26.60 8.53 -3.48
N GLU A 581 -27.43 9.30 -2.77
CA GLU A 581 -28.88 9.10 -2.71
C GLU A 581 -29.63 10.37 -3.12
N VAL A 582 -30.87 10.19 -3.58
CA VAL A 582 -31.81 11.24 -3.95
C VAL A 582 -33.12 11.14 -3.18
N ASN A 583 -33.73 12.28 -2.82
CA ASN A 583 -35.00 12.31 -2.08
C ASN A 583 -36.19 11.98 -3.00
N GLY A 584 -36.30 10.71 -3.38
CA GLY A 584 -37.26 10.21 -4.37
C GLY A 584 -36.74 10.28 -5.81
N THR A 585 -37.61 9.89 -6.76
CA THR A 585 -37.25 9.63 -8.17
C THR A 585 -37.85 10.64 -9.16
N GLY A 586 -38.43 11.73 -8.67
CA GLY A 586 -39.05 12.79 -9.48
C GLY A 586 -38.10 13.93 -9.87
N ASN A 587 -38.56 14.80 -10.77
CA ASN A 587 -37.88 16.06 -11.07
C ASN A 587 -37.78 16.91 -9.80
N GLY A 588 -36.58 17.45 -9.53
CA GLY A 588 -36.31 18.27 -8.35
C GLY A 588 -35.93 17.47 -7.09
N ALA A 589 -35.91 16.13 -7.12
CA ALA A 589 -35.38 15.33 -6.03
C ALA A 589 -33.90 15.68 -5.80
N GLN A 590 -33.55 16.13 -4.60
CA GLN A 590 -32.21 16.63 -4.27
C GLN A 590 -31.24 15.49 -3.95
N ALA A 591 -29.97 15.65 -4.32
CA ALA A 591 -28.90 14.70 -4.04
C ALA A 591 -28.17 14.99 -2.70
N TYR A 592 -27.77 13.91 -2.02
CA TYR A 592 -27.03 13.87 -0.75
C TYR A 592 -26.28 12.53 -0.61
N ILE A 593 -25.54 12.36 0.49
CA ILE A 593 -24.98 11.06 0.88
C ILE A 593 -25.79 10.40 2.01
N TRP A 594 -25.91 9.08 1.98
CA TRP A 594 -26.63 8.27 2.98
C TRP A 594 -25.95 6.91 3.20
N ASP A 595 -26.30 6.18 4.26
CA ASP A 595 -25.86 4.79 4.43
C ASP A 595 -26.31 3.91 3.26
N CYS A 596 -25.38 3.13 2.70
CA CYS A 596 -25.71 2.20 1.61
C CYS A 596 -26.66 1.09 2.10
N ASP A 597 -27.96 1.23 1.82
CA ASP A 597 -29.03 0.34 2.28
C ASP A 597 -29.74 -0.42 1.15
N GLY A 598 -29.31 -0.20 -0.10
CA GLY A 598 -29.74 -0.96 -1.27
C GLY A 598 -31.07 -0.50 -1.89
N LYS A 599 -31.66 0.61 -1.44
CA LYS A 599 -32.84 1.20 -2.09
C LYS A 599 -32.57 1.62 -3.53
N ASN A 600 -33.63 1.63 -4.34
CA ASN A 600 -33.61 2.17 -5.71
C ASN A 600 -33.26 3.68 -5.78
N THR A 601 -33.36 4.43 -4.68
CA THR A 601 -32.91 5.82 -4.57
C THR A 601 -31.38 5.97 -4.54
N GLN A 602 -30.65 4.86 -4.33
CA GLN A 602 -29.18 4.78 -4.31
C GLN A 602 -28.59 4.10 -5.56
N GLN A 603 -29.45 3.73 -6.51
CA GLN A 603 -29.13 2.91 -7.67
C GLN A 603 -29.05 3.76 -8.95
N TRP A 604 -27.93 3.61 -9.66
CA TRP A 604 -27.49 4.47 -10.75
C TRP A 604 -27.02 3.65 -11.95
N THR A 605 -26.99 4.27 -13.12
CA THR A 605 -26.47 3.70 -14.37
C THR A 605 -25.78 4.81 -15.15
N ILE A 606 -24.60 4.51 -15.70
CA ILE A 606 -23.87 5.45 -16.56
C ILE A 606 -24.17 5.12 -18.02
N ASP A 607 -24.73 6.10 -18.73
CA ASP A 607 -25.10 6.01 -20.14
C ASP A 607 -24.40 7.13 -20.92
N GLY A 608 -23.24 6.80 -21.50
CA GLY A 608 -22.32 7.78 -22.05
C GLY A 608 -21.80 8.74 -20.98
N GLN A 609 -22.17 10.02 -21.08
CA GLN A 609 -21.87 11.05 -20.07
C GLN A 609 -23.03 11.26 -19.07
N LEU A 610 -24.11 10.51 -19.14
CA LEU A 610 -25.28 10.68 -18.28
C LEU A 610 -25.22 9.75 -17.08
N ILE A 611 -25.29 10.31 -15.87
CA ILE A 611 -25.48 9.55 -14.62
C ILE A 611 -26.98 9.50 -14.35
N LYS A 612 -27.61 8.35 -14.61
CA LYS A 612 -29.05 8.14 -14.51
C LYS A 612 -29.40 7.41 -13.22
N ALA A 613 -30.34 7.92 -12.42
CA ALA A 613 -30.92 7.18 -11.30
C ALA A 613 -31.90 6.10 -11.79
N SER A 614 -32.21 5.11 -10.95
CA SER A 614 -33.19 4.04 -11.20
C SER A 614 -34.55 4.52 -11.73
N GLY A 615 -34.97 5.74 -11.39
CA GLY A 615 -36.17 6.40 -11.92
C GLY A 615 -36.08 6.95 -13.36
N GLY A 616 -35.00 6.68 -14.09
CA GLY A 616 -34.78 7.12 -15.48
C GLY A 616 -34.34 8.58 -15.65
N ARG A 617 -34.14 9.30 -14.54
CA ARG A 617 -33.75 10.73 -14.50
C ARG A 617 -32.25 10.92 -14.33
N CYS A 618 -31.73 12.01 -14.86
CA CYS A 618 -30.31 12.34 -14.85
C CYS A 618 -29.93 13.18 -13.62
N LEU A 619 -28.72 12.96 -13.11
CA LEU A 619 -28.05 13.87 -12.18
C LEU A 619 -27.78 15.19 -12.90
N ASP A 620 -28.33 16.27 -12.35
CA ASP A 620 -28.49 17.57 -13.00
C ASP A 620 -27.93 18.68 -12.10
N VAL A 621 -27.14 19.59 -12.68
CA VAL A 621 -26.80 20.87 -12.05
C VAL A 621 -27.97 21.83 -12.30
N PRO A 622 -28.71 22.27 -11.26
CA PRO A 622 -29.86 23.15 -11.41
C PRO A 622 -29.57 24.37 -12.28
N ASP A 623 -30.41 24.55 -13.29
CA ASP A 623 -30.53 25.77 -14.09
C ASP A 623 -29.20 26.16 -14.78
N SER A 624 -28.33 25.15 -15.02
CA SER A 624 -26.94 25.31 -15.49
C SER A 624 -26.07 26.22 -14.61
N ASN A 625 -26.38 26.34 -13.31
CA ASN A 625 -25.64 27.20 -12.39
C ASN A 625 -24.27 26.59 -12.03
N SER A 626 -23.21 27.09 -12.66
CA SER A 626 -21.83 26.67 -12.42
C SER A 626 -21.21 27.21 -11.12
N SER A 627 -21.97 27.87 -10.25
CA SER A 627 -21.46 28.38 -8.97
C SER A 627 -21.07 27.25 -8.00
N ASN A 628 -19.97 27.45 -7.27
CA ASN A 628 -19.59 26.55 -6.18
C ASN A 628 -20.69 26.46 -5.12
N GLY A 629 -20.98 25.25 -4.66
CA GLY A 629 -21.98 24.99 -3.64
C GLY A 629 -23.39 24.73 -4.18
N THR A 630 -23.59 24.81 -5.50
CA THR A 630 -24.87 24.47 -6.15
C THR A 630 -25.20 23.00 -5.90
N GLN A 631 -26.27 22.72 -5.14
CA GLN A 631 -26.70 21.36 -4.83
C GLN A 631 -27.22 20.65 -6.08
N LEU A 632 -26.83 19.40 -6.28
CA LEU A 632 -27.29 18.61 -7.43
C LEU A 632 -28.71 18.07 -7.21
N LYS A 633 -29.46 17.87 -8.30
CA LYS A 633 -30.83 17.33 -8.30
C LYS A 633 -30.98 16.21 -9.33
N LEU A 634 -32.13 15.55 -9.34
CA LEU A 634 -32.62 14.83 -10.51
C LEU A 634 -33.44 15.75 -11.42
N TRP A 635 -33.28 15.56 -12.73
CA TRP A 635 -34.16 16.11 -13.75
C TRP A 635 -34.32 15.14 -14.93
N ASP A 636 -35.32 15.35 -15.77
CA ASP A 636 -35.49 14.56 -16.99
C ASP A 636 -34.26 14.70 -17.90
N CYS A 637 -33.83 13.60 -18.52
CA CYS A 637 -32.59 13.55 -19.30
C CYS A 637 -32.74 14.22 -20.67
N TYR A 638 -32.31 15.48 -20.78
CA TYR A 638 -32.20 16.21 -22.05
C TYR A 638 -30.81 16.11 -22.67
N GLY A 639 -29.78 15.80 -21.87
CA GLY A 639 -28.41 15.62 -22.36
C GLY A 639 -27.66 16.92 -22.61
N ASP A 640 -28.12 18.02 -22.02
CA ASP A 640 -27.43 19.31 -22.00
C ASP A 640 -26.17 19.30 -21.12
N ALA A 641 -25.35 20.34 -21.23
CA ALA A 641 -24.04 20.42 -20.57
C ALA A 641 -24.09 20.36 -19.02
N ASN A 642 -25.25 20.65 -18.42
CA ASN A 642 -25.48 20.57 -16.98
C ASN A 642 -25.85 19.15 -16.50
N GLN A 643 -26.03 18.20 -17.41
CA GLN A 643 -26.30 16.77 -17.14
C GLN A 643 -25.16 15.85 -17.61
N ARG A 644 -24.11 16.40 -18.21
CA ARG A 644 -22.95 15.64 -18.71
C ARG A 644 -21.84 15.58 -17.66
N TRP A 645 -21.42 14.36 -17.37
CA TRP A 645 -20.40 14.03 -16.41
C TRP A 645 -19.33 13.13 -17.04
N ASN A 646 -18.07 13.32 -16.65
CA ASN A 646 -16.98 12.41 -16.96
C ASN A 646 -16.62 11.67 -15.66
N PRO A 647 -17.07 10.42 -15.49
CA PRO A 647 -16.61 9.55 -14.41
C PRO A 647 -15.15 9.09 -14.66
N PRO A 648 -14.46 8.55 -13.63
CA PRO A 648 -13.12 8.01 -13.79
C PRO A 648 -13.09 6.79 -14.72
N VAL A 649 -11.97 6.62 -15.46
CA VAL A 649 -11.68 5.49 -16.36
C VAL A 649 -10.18 5.12 -16.29
N SER A 650 -9.82 3.88 -16.63
CA SER A 650 -8.52 3.29 -16.28
C SER A 650 -7.46 3.30 -17.40
N ASN A 651 -6.60 4.33 -17.43
CA ASN A 651 -5.18 4.24 -17.87
C ASN A 651 -4.45 5.61 -17.68
N PRO A 652 -3.10 5.67 -17.70
CA PRO A 652 -2.33 6.89 -17.40
C PRO A 652 -2.03 7.80 -18.62
N VAL A 653 -1.90 9.12 -18.36
CA VAL A 653 -1.50 10.18 -19.30
C VAL A 653 -0.16 10.77 -18.86
N GLY A 654 0.66 11.33 -19.77
CA GLY A 654 1.62 12.36 -19.36
C GLY A 654 2.63 12.81 -20.42
N ASN A 655 3.62 11.95 -20.70
CA ASN A 655 4.88 12.36 -21.31
C ASN A 655 4.99 12.04 -22.80
N THR A 656 5.71 12.89 -23.53
CA THR A 656 6.22 12.62 -24.89
C THR A 656 7.56 11.88 -24.84
N SER A 657 7.68 10.76 -25.55
CA SER A 657 8.94 10.01 -25.76
C SER A 657 9.35 10.00 -27.23
N THR A 658 10.65 9.77 -27.50
CA THR A 658 11.13 9.43 -28.86
C THR A 658 11.10 7.91 -29.04
N ILE A 659 10.30 7.41 -29.98
CA ILE A 659 10.30 5.99 -30.37
C ILE A 659 11.50 5.77 -31.32
N ARG A 660 12.31 4.74 -31.06
CA ARG A 660 13.58 4.50 -31.76
C ARG A 660 13.74 3.04 -32.16
N ASP A 661 14.06 2.79 -33.42
CA ASP A 661 14.50 1.48 -33.91
C ASP A 661 15.68 0.95 -33.07
N SER A 662 15.55 -0.26 -32.52
CA SER A 662 16.57 -0.88 -31.68
C SER A 662 17.81 -1.35 -32.46
N GLN A 663 17.74 -1.52 -33.78
CA GLN A 663 18.88 -1.94 -34.61
C GLN A 663 19.81 -0.78 -34.97
N HIS A 664 19.27 0.37 -35.42
CA HIS A 664 20.05 1.48 -35.97
C HIS A 664 19.93 2.78 -35.15
N ASN A 665 19.20 2.79 -34.03
CA ASN A 665 18.97 3.96 -33.16
C ASN A 665 18.42 5.19 -33.91
N LYS A 666 17.58 4.94 -34.92
CA LYS A 666 16.86 5.96 -35.70
C LYS A 666 15.46 6.14 -35.16
N CYS A 667 14.91 7.34 -35.30
CA CYS A 667 13.65 7.73 -34.68
C CYS A 667 12.47 7.48 -35.62
N VAL A 668 11.33 7.13 -35.04
CA VAL A 668 10.01 7.20 -35.70
C VAL A 668 9.63 8.66 -35.86
N ASP A 669 9.42 9.08 -37.09
CA ASP A 669 9.44 10.47 -37.53
C ASP A 669 8.22 10.76 -38.43
N VAL A 670 7.56 11.90 -38.23
CA VAL A 670 6.47 12.37 -39.11
C VAL A 670 7.06 13.09 -40.31
N ALA A 671 6.81 12.55 -41.51
CA ALA A 671 7.36 13.06 -42.75
C ALA A 671 7.02 14.56 -42.98
N ALA A 672 7.91 15.25 -43.71
CA ALA A 672 7.89 16.71 -43.90
C ALA A 672 8.02 17.57 -42.61
N GLY A 673 8.47 16.97 -41.49
CA GLY A 673 9.21 17.67 -40.44
C GLY A 673 8.48 18.86 -39.83
N SER A 674 7.38 18.59 -39.11
CA SER A 674 6.58 19.58 -38.35
C SER A 674 5.70 20.55 -39.15
N THR A 675 5.76 20.61 -40.49
CA THR A 675 5.01 21.64 -41.25
C THR A 675 3.58 21.25 -41.63
N THR A 676 3.32 19.97 -41.89
CA THR A 676 1.99 19.48 -42.35
C THR A 676 1.38 18.51 -41.34
N ASN A 677 0.56 19.01 -40.42
CA ASN A 677 -0.29 18.17 -39.54
C ASN A 677 -1.52 17.63 -40.31
N ALA A 678 -1.29 17.05 -41.49
CA ALA A 678 -2.33 16.58 -42.40
C ALA A 678 -2.66 15.11 -42.14
N ASN A 679 -3.90 14.71 -42.46
CA ASN A 679 -4.27 13.29 -42.45
C ASN A 679 -3.57 12.59 -43.62
N GLY A 680 -2.99 11.42 -43.36
CA GLY A 680 -2.25 10.66 -44.37
C GLY A 680 -0.79 11.11 -44.56
N THR A 681 -0.28 12.03 -43.73
CA THR A 681 1.17 12.27 -43.68
C THR A 681 1.87 11.02 -43.15
N ALA A 682 2.83 10.51 -43.94
CA ALA A 682 3.54 9.26 -43.66
C ALA A 682 4.32 9.30 -42.35
N VAL A 683 4.39 8.15 -41.67
CA VAL A 683 5.30 7.92 -40.53
C VAL A 683 6.46 7.06 -41.01
N GLN A 684 7.67 7.52 -40.75
CA GLN A 684 8.91 7.05 -41.38
C GLN A 684 10.03 6.82 -40.37
N LEU A 685 11.06 6.09 -40.77
CA LEU A 685 12.34 6.06 -40.07
C LEU A 685 13.21 7.25 -40.51
N TYR A 686 13.76 7.99 -39.55
CA TYR A 686 14.69 9.08 -39.83
C TYR A 686 15.80 9.17 -38.77
N ASN A 687 16.94 9.78 -39.11
CA ASN A 687 17.97 10.08 -38.12
C ASN A 687 17.37 10.91 -36.95
N CYS A 688 17.62 10.49 -35.72
CA CYS A 688 17.14 11.25 -34.56
C CYS A 688 17.72 12.68 -34.56
N ASN A 689 16.84 13.66 -34.72
CA ASN A 689 17.17 15.07 -35.00
C ASN A 689 16.64 16.03 -33.92
N GLY A 690 15.84 15.53 -32.97
CA GLY A 690 15.31 16.32 -31.84
C GLY A 690 14.20 17.31 -32.22
N THR A 691 13.67 17.27 -33.45
CA THR A 691 12.50 18.05 -33.84
C THR A 691 11.21 17.42 -33.31
N ILE A 692 10.14 18.21 -33.20
CA ILE A 692 8.87 17.70 -32.65
C ILE A 692 8.24 16.57 -33.48
N ALA A 693 8.65 16.40 -34.75
CA ALA A 693 8.23 15.31 -35.62
C ALA A 693 8.59 13.91 -35.08
N GLN A 694 9.46 13.83 -34.06
CA GLN A 694 9.92 12.59 -33.44
C GLN A 694 9.39 12.39 -32.00
N ASN A 695 8.51 13.30 -31.53
CA ASN A 695 7.96 13.28 -30.17
C ASN A 695 6.55 12.68 -30.16
N TRP A 696 6.40 11.53 -29.50
CA TRP A 696 5.17 10.75 -29.46
C TRP A 696 4.63 10.65 -28.03
N THR A 697 3.36 10.99 -27.84
CA THR A 697 2.65 10.86 -26.54
C THR A 697 1.91 9.54 -26.49
N PHE A 698 2.17 8.71 -25.49
CA PHE A 698 1.38 7.50 -25.24
C PHE A 698 0.16 7.90 -24.40
N ALA A 699 -1.04 7.60 -24.90
CA ALA A 699 -2.30 8.06 -24.31
C ALA A 699 -3.14 6.91 -23.71
N PRO A 700 -4.01 7.19 -22.71
CA PRO A 700 -4.72 6.15 -21.96
C PRO A 700 -5.59 5.22 -22.79
N ASP A 701 -6.17 5.76 -23.86
CA ASP A 701 -7.05 5.06 -24.79
C ASP A 701 -6.32 4.01 -25.65
N GLY A 702 -4.99 3.87 -25.47
CA GLY A 702 -4.12 2.99 -26.26
C GLY A 702 -3.59 3.66 -27.52
N SER A 703 -3.83 4.95 -27.76
CA SER A 703 -3.25 5.63 -28.92
C SER A 703 -1.84 6.15 -28.67
N ILE A 704 -1.00 6.09 -29.71
CA ILE A 704 0.30 6.76 -29.76
C ILE A 704 0.09 8.04 -30.58
N ARG A 705 0.43 9.21 -30.06
CA ARG A 705 -0.02 10.50 -30.61
C ARG A 705 1.10 11.47 -30.99
N PHE A 706 0.95 12.08 -32.15
CA PHE A 706 1.70 13.27 -32.57
C PHE A 706 0.78 14.49 -32.43
N GLY A 707 0.96 15.27 -31.36
CA GLY A 707 0.08 16.40 -31.03
C GLY A 707 -1.39 15.96 -30.85
N SER A 708 -2.28 16.46 -31.72
CA SER A 708 -3.71 16.11 -31.72
C SER A 708 -4.03 14.82 -32.50
N LYS A 709 -3.06 14.23 -33.20
CA LYS A 709 -3.25 13.11 -34.15
C LYS A 709 -2.69 11.80 -33.63
N CYS A 710 -3.27 10.71 -34.10
CA CYS A 710 -2.91 9.36 -33.73
C CYS A 710 -2.04 8.71 -34.81
N LEU A 711 -1.09 7.88 -34.38
CA LEU A 711 -0.39 6.90 -35.22
C LEU A 711 -1.43 5.89 -35.70
N ASP A 712 -1.69 5.91 -37.01
CA ASP A 712 -2.77 5.21 -37.68
C ASP A 712 -2.15 4.23 -38.70
N VAL A 713 -2.70 3.02 -38.75
CA VAL A 713 -2.40 2.04 -39.80
C VAL A 713 -3.46 2.18 -40.90
N SER A 714 -3.03 2.43 -42.13
CA SER A 714 -3.91 2.54 -43.29
C SER A 714 -4.76 1.27 -43.44
N ALA A 715 -6.08 1.41 -43.54
CA ALA A 715 -7.00 0.28 -43.65
C ALA A 715 -7.01 -0.32 -45.08
N PRO A 716 -7.12 -1.65 -45.23
CA PRO A 716 -7.23 -2.68 -44.18
C PRO A 716 -5.91 -2.91 -43.44
N VAL A 717 -5.97 -3.31 -42.16
CA VAL A 717 -4.78 -3.66 -41.37
C VAL A 717 -4.32 -5.06 -41.77
N SER A 718 -3.16 -5.15 -42.42
CA SER A 718 -2.59 -6.36 -43.01
C SER A 718 -1.06 -6.26 -43.11
N ASN A 719 -0.39 -7.33 -43.54
CA ASN A 719 1.07 -7.31 -43.75
C ASN A 719 1.42 -6.35 -44.89
N GLY A 720 2.24 -5.34 -44.60
CA GLY A 720 2.59 -4.28 -45.54
C GLY A 720 1.66 -3.06 -45.50
N SER A 721 0.62 -3.05 -44.65
CA SER A 721 -0.20 -1.85 -44.46
C SER A 721 0.62 -0.73 -43.82
N GLN A 722 0.65 0.42 -44.47
CA GLN A 722 1.52 1.53 -44.10
C GLN A 722 1.02 2.30 -42.88
N THR A 723 1.96 2.93 -42.17
CA THR A 723 1.65 3.85 -41.06
C THR A 723 1.65 5.31 -41.51
N GLN A 724 0.78 6.08 -40.86
CA GLN A 724 0.50 7.49 -41.14
C GLN A 724 0.05 8.19 -39.85
N ILE A 725 -0.07 9.52 -39.88
CA ILE A 725 -0.85 10.25 -38.86
C ILE A 725 -2.26 10.55 -39.38
N TRP A 726 -3.26 10.41 -38.49
CA TRP A 726 -4.66 10.71 -38.77
C TRP A 726 -5.35 11.30 -37.53
N GLU A 727 -6.49 11.97 -37.69
CA GLU A 727 -7.31 12.36 -36.53
C GLU A 727 -7.63 11.14 -35.65
N CYS A 728 -7.60 11.33 -34.33
CA CYS A 728 -7.90 10.26 -33.38
C CYS A 728 -9.40 9.88 -33.43
N THR A 729 -9.69 8.75 -34.07
CA THR A 729 -11.04 8.15 -34.23
C THR A 729 -11.36 7.08 -33.19
N GLY A 730 -10.37 6.64 -32.39
CA GLY A 730 -10.51 5.60 -31.36
C GLY A 730 -10.63 4.16 -31.89
N ARG A 731 -10.54 3.97 -33.21
CA ARG A 731 -10.63 2.67 -33.90
C ARG A 731 -9.40 1.79 -33.63
N ALA A 732 -9.56 0.47 -33.78
CA ALA A 732 -8.49 -0.51 -33.54
C ALA A 732 -7.21 -0.25 -34.35
N ASN A 733 -7.30 0.27 -35.58
CA ASN A 733 -6.14 0.62 -36.41
C ASN A 733 -5.31 1.82 -35.90
N GLN A 734 -5.74 2.47 -34.81
CA GLN A 734 -5.05 3.56 -34.11
C GLN A 734 -4.70 3.19 -32.66
N ARG A 735 -4.94 1.93 -32.27
CA ARG A 735 -4.81 1.41 -30.90
C ARG A 735 -3.59 0.49 -30.85
N TRP A 736 -2.70 0.74 -29.91
CA TRP A 736 -1.40 0.11 -29.79
C TRP A 736 -1.17 -0.44 -28.38
N GLN A 737 -0.55 -1.61 -28.30
CA GLN A 737 -0.11 -2.29 -27.08
C GLN A 737 1.42 -2.43 -27.15
N ARG A 738 2.12 -2.05 -26.08
CA ARG A 738 3.57 -2.31 -25.96
C ARG A 738 3.79 -3.72 -25.41
N ASP A 739 4.64 -4.47 -26.08
CA ASP A 739 4.92 -5.89 -25.84
C ASP A 739 6.45 -6.06 -25.81
N GLY A 740 7.04 -5.74 -24.66
CA GLY A 740 8.47 -5.47 -24.51
C GLY A 740 8.91 -4.24 -25.31
N ASN A 741 9.68 -4.46 -26.38
CA ASN A 741 10.05 -3.45 -27.37
C ASN A 741 9.19 -3.50 -28.63
N LEU A 742 8.26 -4.46 -28.77
CA LEU A 742 7.31 -4.48 -29.87
C LEU A 742 6.17 -3.47 -29.62
N LEU A 743 5.68 -2.85 -30.69
CA LEU A 743 4.47 -2.01 -30.68
C LEU A 743 3.40 -2.69 -31.54
N ARG A 744 2.44 -3.35 -30.90
CA ARG A 744 1.42 -4.21 -31.50
C ARG A 744 0.11 -3.46 -31.72
N VAL A 745 -0.53 -3.59 -32.88
CA VAL A 745 -1.88 -3.06 -33.15
C VAL A 745 -2.91 -3.93 -32.42
N VAL A 746 -3.76 -3.31 -31.60
CA VAL A 746 -4.78 -3.99 -30.78
C VAL A 746 -5.76 -4.77 -31.66
N ASP A 747 -6.26 -5.88 -31.13
CA ASP A 747 -7.12 -6.86 -31.82
C ASP A 747 -6.45 -7.57 -33.02
N THR A 748 -5.12 -7.51 -33.14
CA THR A 748 -4.35 -8.18 -34.21
C THR A 748 -3.04 -8.81 -33.72
N ASN A 749 -2.46 -9.69 -34.54
CA ASN A 749 -1.06 -10.13 -34.40
C ASN A 749 -0.08 -9.23 -35.20
N ARG A 750 -0.37 -7.93 -35.38
CA ARG A 750 0.47 -7.03 -36.21
C ARG A 750 1.29 -6.08 -35.35
N CYS A 751 2.57 -5.96 -35.66
CA CYS A 751 3.54 -5.10 -34.99
C CYS A 751 4.04 -4.02 -35.94
N LEU A 752 4.42 -2.86 -35.39
CA LEU A 752 5.15 -1.81 -36.10
C LEU A 752 6.46 -2.40 -36.62
N ASP A 753 6.66 -2.31 -37.93
CA ASP A 753 7.68 -3.05 -38.66
C ASP A 753 8.42 -2.09 -39.60
N LEU A 754 9.75 -2.16 -39.59
CA LEU A 754 10.62 -1.49 -40.54
C LEU A 754 10.75 -2.38 -41.80
N PRO A 755 10.19 -1.98 -42.96
CA PRO A 755 10.18 -2.81 -44.16
C PRO A 755 11.58 -3.27 -44.56
N ASP A 756 11.74 -4.59 -44.74
CA ASP A 756 12.99 -5.28 -45.09
C ASP A 756 14.20 -4.93 -44.18
N GLY A 757 13.96 -4.38 -42.98
CA GLY A 757 15.02 -3.84 -42.12
C GLY A 757 15.72 -2.58 -42.67
N SER A 758 15.10 -1.90 -43.65
CA SER A 758 15.71 -0.80 -44.40
C SER A 758 15.96 0.45 -43.56
N SER A 759 17.18 0.59 -43.05
CA SER A 759 17.63 1.72 -42.23
C SER A 759 17.84 3.05 -42.97
N SER A 760 17.37 3.16 -44.22
CA SER A 760 17.37 4.42 -44.98
C SER A 760 16.52 5.51 -44.28
N ASN A 761 16.96 6.77 -44.40
CA ASN A 761 16.12 7.89 -43.99
C ASN A 761 14.97 8.04 -44.98
N GLY A 762 13.73 8.10 -44.48
CA GLY A 762 12.53 8.18 -45.32
C GLY A 762 11.89 6.83 -45.64
N THR A 763 12.39 5.72 -45.09
CA THR A 763 11.67 4.43 -45.11
C THR A 763 10.35 4.60 -44.35
N GLN A 764 9.21 4.62 -45.04
CA GLN A 764 7.89 4.64 -44.38
C GLN A 764 7.68 3.33 -43.59
N LEU A 765 7.23 3.42 -42.35
CA LEU A 765 7.00 2.25 -41.51
C LEU A 765 5.68 1.57 -41.87
N GLN A 766 5.65 0.26 -41.72
CA GLN A 766 4.48 -0.58 -41.99
C GLN A 766 4.04 -1.31 -40.72
N VAL A 767 3.03 -2.17 -40.84
CA VAL A 767 2.83 -3.26 -39.89
C VAL A 767 2.97 -4.63 -40.57
N TRP A 768 3.45 -5.60 -39.79
CA TRP A 768 3.64 -6.97 -40.22
C TRP A 768 3.33 -7.94 -39.06
N ASP A 769 3.16 -9.24 -39.34
CA ASP A 769 3.02 -10.25 -38.28
C ASP A 769 4.14 -10.15 -37.24
N CYS A 770 3.77 -10.09 -35.96
CA CYS A 770 4.70 -10.04 -34.84
C CYS A 770 5.50 -11.36 -34.76
N PHE A 771 6.80 -11.31 -35.03
CA PHE A 771 7.73 -12.43 -34.83
C PHE A 771 9.03 -12.05 -34.11
N GLY A 772 9.12 -10.82 -33.58
CA GLY A 772 10.18 -10.43 -32.65
C GLY A 772 11.56 -10.16 -33.28
N ALA A 773 11.67 -10.17 -34.61
CA ALA A 773 12.90 -9.82 -35.30
C ALA A 773 13.29 -8.35 -35.04
N GLY A 774 14.58 -8.03 -35.19
CA GLY A 774 15.12 -6.73 -34.83
C GLY A 774 14.45 -5.54 -35.54
N ASN A 775 13.94 -5.73 -36.77
CA ASN A 775 13.22 -4.69 -37.53
C ASN A 775 11.82 -4.37 -36.96
N GLN A 776 11.37 -5.09 -35.93
CA GLN A 776 10.12 -4.85 -35.19
C GLN A 776 10.37 -4.33 -33.76
N GLN A 777 11.63 -4.13 -33.36
CA GLN A 777 12.01 -3.76 -32.00
C GLN A 777 12.21 -2.25 -31.87
N TRP A 778 11.51 -1.63 -30.92
CA TRP A 778 11.47 -0.19 -30.71
C TRP A 778 11.73 0.18 -29.23
N ASN A 779 12.80 0.93 -29.00
CA ASN A 779 13.10 1.58 -27.73
C ASN A 779 12.23 2.85 -27.57
N VAL A 780 11.56 3.00 -26.42
CA VAL A 780 10.66 4.12 -26.07
C VAL A 780 10.83 4.47 -24.59
#